data_AF-A0A0L8GS87-F1
#
_entry.id   AF-A0A0L8GS87-F1
#
_cell.length_a   1.000
_cell.length_b   1.000
_cell.length_c   1.000
_cell.angle_alpha   90.00
_cell.angle_beta   90.00
_cell.angle_gamma   90.00
#
_symmetry.space_group_name_H-M   'P 1'
#
loop_
_entity.id
_entity.type
_entity.pdbx_description
1 polymer ?
#
loop_
_entity_poly.entity_id
_entity_poly.type
_entity_poly.pdbx_seq_one_letter_code
_entity_poly.pdbx_strand_id
1 'polypeptide(L)'
;MALAKKRLCSGVSSSAGPTCDQWNEVEQVRGGQVDSLLDICAKVVAENIAFQSVELRFDRIPEPVQNRIVYWSFPRNEMDICMYSSLANACKDNGDTQKLPFHHGVRLLEANAVANVLQIGFHLSGTVTEPANPLYSEPEKTYKVSISFDRCKITSVKCGCGNKDIFWCQHVVALSLYRIRKADVVQLRVPISETLLQMSREQLQKFSQYLIAEHHTEVLPTAQKIADEILQAKSEINQLPGAPDPTAGASIEDEHSWHLDEEQVQEQVKSYLSQGGYCTSANQLNSMFSKVREMLRARDSNGARMLTLITEQFLADPRLLLWKNQGTTMTDKCRQLWDELGVLWVCIVLNPNCYSSEKEQWQLLLQQWSSVPLCPLEDADGQQVDNVQQQQEEVENSEENPGSSQRPTRLKPRTIFHRALEASRLTWDDRHLQLILSEDCGYHEDQWDSHLFDSQGLALWHEPIPIACARVDALRSHGYMKEALRLAVVIVRTMKRQQRLNQDKYRLQQLPEALLTSTSSQSNRNQRYNLICWGLAGIPGSNDDVTGYKTSSQQQQTDQEGWIGHPLNPIGILFDTLAEVSRVTDDTSSQTGDLTSNWYSFGSNGVTNNNSNNNNANIIINNIISNNILSNNNILNNNTNHHLSTFPNNHSTHTNVGSQKYKHVAIPKCRDRNESYLTLALEVALIGLGHQQLMPTGLYAQEKACKQEDKLIAKLQEIELDTTLVAILRKQAVLLLEGGPTSGLGLGVHTESYPMHTFAQYLFLNLINYDHALAFRVGLRAMRLPILEHEDEDLDVVNNMAPVVLHRIPRWFVLGHIEAQQCQLASTLLAHAKSDHRQLRTVLESAEMHIHSSSQLFKLAQEAFKIATPVDSHKHVHVLNAAFELGLQVMRMTLTTLNWRRREMVRWLVTCATEVGVAALTSIMQNWFQLFAPMEATATVATTIMSPATVIQLNLTYQQQEDLAKCARNLALQCANKDPPSCALCALTLCEKDPIAFETAYQIVIEAATHVMNSTQLFTIARYMDHRGYPHRAYKLALLAMKNIHLAYNQDTHPAINDIHWACALSHSLGKSELTNMIPLLVKNVQCAIVLSDILRRCTLTAPGVASTEGKRRSMKLLSYDKAPLRQLMEAAICAYINTTHSKLTHISPRHYGDFIDFLGKARETFSLAHDGHIQFNQLIENMKLAYKGKKKLMSLIKERFGL
;
A
#
# COMPACT_ATOMS: atom_id res chain seq x y z
N MET A 1 -57.50 20.53 0.28
CA MET A 1 -57.38 19.09 -0.02
C MET A 1 -56.49 18.43 1.02
N ALA A 2 -57.08 17.97 2.13
CA ALA A 2 -56.39 17.18 3.14
C ALA A 2 -57.17 15.86 3.31
N LEU A 3 -56.68 14.80 2.67
CA LEU A 3 -57.09 13.42 2.95
C LEU A 3 -56.12 12.89 4.01
N ALA A 4 -56.47 13.10 5.28
CA ALA A 4 -55.75 12.53 6.41
C ALA A 4 -56.18 11.06 6.62
N LYS A 5 -55.20 10.15 6.56
CA LYS A 5 -55.34 8.75 6.99
C LYS A 5 -55.73 8.69 8.47
N LYS A 6 -56.93 8.18 8.73
CA LYS A 6 -57.39 7.65 10.02
C LYS A 6 -56.43 6.56 10.52
N ARG A 7 -55.92 6.69 11.75
CA ARG A 7 -55.57 5.52 12.58
C ARG A 7 -56.36 5.61 13.89
N LEU A 8 -57.11 4.54 14.12
CA LEU A 8 -58.00 4.30 15.25
C LEU A 8 -57.22 3.99 16.52
N CYS A 9 -57.72 4.46 17.65
CA CYS A 9 -57.63 3.78 18.95
C CYS A 9 -58.94 4.02 19.72
N SER A 10 -59.88 3.09 19.59
CA SER A 10 -60.89 2.75 20.60
C SER A 10 -60.19 1.94 21.70
N GLY A 11 -60.42 2.06 23.01
CA GLY A 11 -61.42 2.74 23.81
C GLY A 11 -61.68 1.85 25.03
N VAL A 12 -61.65 2.38 26.26
CA VAL A 12 -62.38 1.82 27.44
C VAL A 12 -62.73 2.96 28.39
N SER A 13 -63.98 2.94 28.82
CA SER A 13 -64.76 3.84 29.66
C SER A 13 -64.50 3.74 31.18
N SER A 14 -64.65 4.84 31.95
CA SER A 14 -65.78 5.08 32.90
C SER A 14 -65.48 6.02 34.10
N SER A 15 -66.41 6.97 34.30
CA SER A 15 -67.01 7.54 35.53
C SER A 15 -66.25 8.39 36.59
N ALA A 16 -66.84 9.58 36.81
CA ALA A 16 -67.14 10.31 38.06
C ALA A 16 -66.08 11.23 38.72
N GLY A 17 -66.43 12.52 38.90
CA GLY A 17 -65.83 13.45 39.88
C GLY A 17 -66.64 13.50 41.19
N PRO A 18 -66.55 14.55 42.07
CA PRO A 18 -65.68 15.74 42.05
C PRO A 18 -65.01 16.08 43.43
N THR A 19 -64.43 17.30 43.54
CA THR A 19 -63.88 18.05 44.73
C THR A 19 -62.43 17.78 45.12
N CYS A 20 -61.69 18.66 45.82
CA CYS A 20 -61.37 20.09 45.76
C CYS A 20 -60.20 20.27 46.77
N ASP A 21 -59.33 21.24 46.56
CA ASP A 21 -58.39 21.88 47.52
C ASP A 21 -57.05 21.23 47.92
N GLN A 22 -55.99 21.88 47.41
CA GLN A 22 -54.96 22.61 48.17
C GLN A 22 -53.63 21.94 48.66
N TRP A 23 -52.55 22.36 47.98
CA TRP A 23 -51.23 22.84 48.48
C TRP A 23 -49.98 21.93 48.41
N ASN A 24 -48.95 22.54 47.79
CA ASN A 24 -47.49 22.49 48.01
C ASN A 24 -46.57 21.52 47.21
N GLU A 25 -45.90 22.14 46.23
CA GLU A 25 -44.47 22.04 45.86
C GLU A 25 -43.66 20.82 46.33
N VAL A 26 -43.38 19.91 45.40
CA VAL A 26 -42.05 19.31 45.15
C VAL A 26 -41.95 19.01 43.65
N GLU A 27 -40.87 19.44 43.00
CA GLU A 27 -40.57 19.21 41.58
C GLU A 27 -40.68 17.71 41.21
N GLN A 28 -41.67 17.42 40.36
CA GLN A 28 -41.92 16.11 39.77
C GLN A 28 -41.79 16.22 38.24
N VAL A 29 -40.85 15.44 37.70
CA VAL A 29 -40.74 14.95 36.31
C VAL A 29 -41.99 15.24 35.47
N ARG A 30 -41.90 16.13 34.46
CA ARG A 30 -43.00 16.35 33.49
C ARG A 30 -43.13 15.16 32.56
N GLY A 31 -43.82 14.12 33.04
CA GLY A 31 -44.56 13.19 32.21
C GLY A 31 -45.88 13.83 31.75
N GLY A 32 -46.12 13.84 30.44
CA GLY A 32 -47.44 13.59 29.87
C GLY A 32 -48.55 14.65 29.97
N GLN A 33 -48.26 15.95 29.87
CA GLN A 33 -49.30 16.92 29.49
C GLN A 33 -49.30 17.06 27.97
N VAL A 34 -50.40 16.68 27.33
CA VAL A 34 -50.56 16.84 25.87
C VAL A 34 -50.59 18.34 25.55
N ASP A 35 -49.78 18.77 24.58
CA ASP A 35 -49.74 20.16 24.12
C ASP A 35 -51.13 20.66 23.72
N SER A 36 -51.37 21.97 23.86
CA SER A 36 -52.61 22.57 23.38
C SER A 36 -52.80 22.35 21.88
N LEU A 37 -54.05 22.29 21.39
CA LEU A 37 -54.30 22.19 19.95
C LEU A 37 -53.63 23.33 19.17
N LEU A 38 -53.59 24.53 19.76
CA LEU A 38 -52.88 25.68 19.20
C LEU A 38 -51.39 25.37 19.02
N ASP A 39 -50.75 24.77 20.02
CA ASP A 39 -49.34 24.41 19.98
C ASP A 39 -49.04 23.29 18.98
N ILE A 40 -49.87 22.27 18.93
CA ILE A 40 -49.73 21.18 17.96
C ILE A 40 -49.82 21.74 16.54
N CYS A 41 -50.84 22.56 16.26
CA CYS A 41 -51.01 23.20 14.95
C CYS A 41 -49.86 24.16 14.63
N ALA A 42 -49.47 25.01 15.58
CA ALA A 42 -48.39 25.97 15.38
C ALA A 42 -47.05 25.27 15.12
N LYS A 43 -46.74 24.16 15.80
CA LYS A 43 -45.55 23.33 15.52
C LYS A 43 -45.55 22.81 14.08
N VAL A 44 -46.66 22.28 13.60
CA VAL A 44 -46.77 21.75 12.23
C VAL A 44 -46.60 22.86 11.20
N VAL A 45 -47.21 24.02 11.42
CA VAL A 45 -47.07 25.20 10.55
C VAL A 45 -45.62 25.69 10.55
N ALA A 46 -45.04 25.87 11.74
CA ALA A 46 -43.69 26.35 11.94
C ALA A 46 -42.60 25.41 11.43
N GLU A 47 -42.91 24.17 11.10
CA GLU A 47 -41.98 23.19 10.53
C GLU A 47 -42.07 23.10 9.00
N ASN A 48 -43.27 23.32 8.42
CA ASN A 48 -43.53 22.99 7.02
C ASN A 48 -43.89 24.18 6.13
N ILE A 49 -44.29 25.32 6.70
CA ILE A 49 -44.89 26.44 5.96
C ILE A 49 -44.12 27.72 6.25
N ALA A 50 -43.66 28.40 5.20
CA ALA A 50 -43.07 29.74 5.31
C ALA A 50 -44.11 30.73 5.83
N PHE A 51 -43.73 31.60 6.76
CA PHE A 51 -44.69 32.49 7.42
C PHE A 51 -45.42 33.42 6.46
N GLN A 52 -44.74 33.88 5.40
CA GLN A 52 -45.34 34.68 4.32
C GLN A 52 -46.56 33.99 3.68
N SER A 53 -46.57 32.65 3.57
CA SER A 53 -47.74 31.92 3.04
C SER A 53 -48.95 32.01 3.97
N VAL A 54 -48.72 32.16 5.27
CA VAL A 54 -49.78 32.33 6.27
C VAL A 54 -50.32 33.75 6.19
N GLU A 55 -49.45 34.75 6.08
CA GLU A 55 -49.82 36.17 5.93
C GLU A 55 -50.63 36.43 4.66
N LEU A 56 -50.20 35.90 3.51
CA LEU A 56 -50.90 36.09 2.24
C LEU A 56 -52.28 35.41 2.19
N ARG A 57 -52.54 34.43 3.06
CA ARG A 57 -53.77 33.63 3.03
C ARG A 57 -54.88 34.23 3.90
N PHE A 58 -54.55 35.06 4.88
CA PHE A 58 -55.50 35.58 5.85
C PHE A 58 -55.33 37.09 6.03
N ASP A 59 -56.43 37.84 5.90
CA ASP A 59 -56.41 39.30 6.04
C ASP A 59 -55.99 39.79 7.44
N ARG A 60 -56.18 38.98 8.48
CA ARG A 60 -55.74 39.29 9.85
C ARG A 60 -55.48 38.02 10.66
N ILE A 61 -54.23 37.80 11.05
CA ILE A 61 -53.84 36.68 11.91
C ILE A 61 -53.97 37.12 13.38
N PRO A 62 -54.66 36.35 14.25
CA PRO A 62 -54.69 36.67 15.68
C PRO A 62 -53.29 36.61 16.29
N GLU A 63 -52.93 37.65 17.06
CA GLU A 63 -51.61 37.78 17.70
C GLU A 63 -51.18 36.54 18.51
N PRO A 64 -52.05 35.87 19.30
CA PRO A 64 -51.65 34.64 20.01
C PRO A 64 -51.24 33.50 19.09
N VAL A 65 -51.81 33.42 17.88
CA VAL A 65 -51.47 32.40 16.89
C VAL A 65 -50.13 32.72 16.24
N GLN A 66 -49.94 33.98 15.84
CA GLN A 66 -48.68 34.46 15.25
C GLN A 66 -47.51 34.26 16.22
N ASN A 67 -47.64 34.72 17.47
CA ASN A 67 -46.61 34.55 18.49
C ASN A 67 -46.23 33.09 18.68
N ARG A 68 -47.21 32.18 18.59
CA ARG A 68 -46.95 30.76 18.80
C ARG A 68 -46.30 30.09 17.60
N ILE A 69 -46.66 30.46 16.37
CA ILE A 69 -45.94 30.02 15.17
C ILE A 69 -44.48 30.48 15.27
N VAL A 70 -44.24 31.77 15.51
CA VAL A 70 -42.90 32.36 15.66
C VAL A 70 -42.09 31.69 16.78
N TYR A 71 -42.71 31.39 17.92
CA TYR A 71 -42.05 30.69 19.03
C TYR A 71 -41.58 29.29 18.62
N TRP A 72 -42.40 28.53 17.88
CA TRP A 72 -42.11 27.16 17.46
C TRP A 72 -41.23 27.07 16.21
N SER A 73 -40.96 28.18 15.52
CA SER A 73 -40.09 28.22 14.33
C SER A 73 -38.61 28.12 14.63
N PHE A 74 -38.17 28.24 15.88
CA PHE A 74 -36.76 28.04 16.27
C PHE A 74 -36.44 26.53 16.44
N PRO A 75 -35.23 26.05 16.07
CA PRO A 75 -34.84 24.66 16.28
C PRO A 75 -34.93 24.22 17.75
N ARG A 76 -35.25 22.94 17.97
CA ARG A 76 -35.50 22.39 19.33
C ARG A 76 -34.48 21.35 19.77
N ASN A 77 -33.72 20.79 18.83
CA ASN A 77 -32.80 19.69 19.09
C ASN A 77 -31.36 20.21 19.21
N GLU A 78 -30.74 20.00 20.36
CA GLU A 78 -29.35 20.41 20.59
C GLU A 78 -28.36 19.67 19.70
N MET A 79 -28.71 18.46 19.23
CA MET A 79 -27.86 17.66 18.34
C MET A 79 -27.64 18.35 16.99
N ASP A 80 -28.63 19.08 16.49
CA ASP A 80 -28.48 19.83 15.24
C ASP A 80 -27.45 20.96 15.42
N ILE A 81 -27.45 21.61 16.59
CA ILE A 81 -26.45 22.62 16.96
C ILE A 81 -25.06 21.99 17.08
N CYS A 82 -24.96 20.80 17.69
CA CYS A 82 -23.71 20.06 17.78
C CYS A 82 -23.16 19.69 16.40
N MET A 83 -24.03 19.23 15.49
CA MET A 83 -23.65 18.91 14.12
C MET A 83 -23.06 20.13 13.42
N TYR A 84 -23.66 21.31 13.52
CA TYR A 84 -23.13 22.50 12.83
C TYR A 84 -21.94 23.18 13.53
N SER A 85 -21.55 22.74 14.72
CA SER A 85 -20.44 23.32 15.49
C SER A 85 -19.23 22.39 15.66
N SER A 86 -19.31 21.13 15.22
CA SER A 86 -18.26 20.13 15.45
C SER A 86 -18.03 19.17 14.27
N LEU A 87 -16.78 18.69 14.15
CA LEU A 87 -16.39 17.61 13.23
C LEU A 87 -16.77 16.23 13.78
N ALA A 88 -17.28 15.33 12.92
CA ALA A 88 -17.69 13.97 13.29
C ALA A 88 -16.60 13.12 13.99
N ASN A 89 -15.31 13.37 13.71
CA ASN A 89 -14.18 12.55 14.17
C ASN A 89 -13.43 13.08 15.40
N ALA A 90 -13.80 14.24 15.97
CA ALA A 90 -13.10 14.81 17.12
C ALA A 90 -13.33 14.05 18.45
N CYS A 91 -14.25 13.07 18.47
CA CYS A 91 -14.57 12.26 19.64
C CYS A 91 -13.74 10.98 19.82
N LYS A 92 -12.88 10.59 18.87
CA LYS A 92 -12.16 9.30 18.95
C LYS A 92 -10.82 9.36 19.71
N ASP A 93 -10.25 10.55 19.87
CA ASP A 93 -9.12 10.77 20.77
C ASP A 93 -9.66 11.24 22.12
N ASN A 94 -9.68 10.33 23.10
CA ASN A 94 -10.21 10.51 24.46
C ASN A 94 -9.58 11.69 25.26
N GLY A 95 -8.75 12.54 24.66
CA GLY A 95 -8.09 13.70 25.27
C GLY A 95 -8.56 15.08 24.79
N ASP A 96 -9.18 15.22 23.61
CA ASP A 96 -9.43 16.53 22.98
C ASP A 96 -10.91 16.95 22.88
N THR A 97 -11.86 16.11 23.31
CA THR A 97 -13.31 16.40 23.27
C THR A 97 -13.67 17.70 24.02
N GLN A 98 -12.89 18.06 25.03
CA GLN A 98 -13.07 19.26 25.83
C GLN A 98 -12.74 20.59 25.10
N LYS A 99 -12.12 20.56 23.92
CA LYS A 99 -11.75 21.75 23.13
C LYS A 99 -12.74 22.09 22.00
N LEU A 100 -13.81 21.31 21.84
CA LEU A 100 -14.76 21.52 20.75
C LEU A 100 -15.62 22.78 20.97
N PRO A 101 -15.94 23.54 19.91
CA PRO A 101 -16.79 24.72 19.99
C PRO A 101 -18.13 24.45 20.67
N PHE A 102 -18.71 23.26 20.44
CA PHE A 102 -19.95 22.85 21.09
C PHE A 102 -19.82 22.81 22.62
N HIS A 103 -18.83 22.06 23.14
CA HIS A 103 -18.61 21.93 24.58
C HIS A 103 -18.21 23.24 25.24
N HIS A 104 -17.44 24.08 24.54
CA HIS A 104 -17.15 25.44 25.00
C HIS A 104 -18.41 26.30 25.08
N GLY A 105 -19.29 26.21 24.08
CA GLY A 105 -20.59 26.90 24.09
C GLY A 105 -21.48 26.45 25.25
N VAL A 106 -21.50 25.15 25.57
CA VAL A 106 -22.19 24.60 26.74
C VAL A 106 -21.61 25.19 28.04
N ARG A 107 -20.29 25.25 28.18
CA ARG A 107 -19.64 25.86 29.37
C ARG A 107 -19.99 27.34 29.53
N LEU A 108 -19.99 28.11 28.44
CA LEU A 108 -20.38 29.52 28.47
C LEU A 108 -21.85 29.67 28.93
N LEU A 109 -22.74 28.80 28.44
CA LEU A 109 -24.14 28.79 28.89
C LEU A 109 -24.27 28.46 30.38
N GLU A 110 -23.56 27.44 30.86
CA GLU A 110 -23.56 27.01 32.26
C GLU A 110 -22.95 28.05 33.21
N ALA A 111 -21.94 28.79 32.74
CA ALA A 111 -21.35 29.92 33.44
C ALA A 111 -22.24 31.19 33.45
N ASN A 112 -23.45 31.14 32.90
CA ASN A 112 -24.36 32.29 32.71
C ASN A 112 -23.72 33.46 31.95
N ALA A 113 -22.88 33.16 30.95
CA ALA A 113 -22.20 34.16 30.12
C ALA A 113 -23.09 34.79 29.02
N VAL A 114 -24.34 34.36 28.88
CA VAL A 114 -25.28 34.82 27.85
C VAL A 114 -26.24 35.84 28.44
N ALA A 115 -26.30 37.04 27.85
CA ALA A 115 -27.12 38.16 28.32
C ALA A 115 -27.82 38.89 27.15
N ASN A 116 -28.76 39.78 27.50
CA ASN A 116 -29.49 40.64 26.55
C ASN A 116 -30.18 39.87 25.41
N VAL A 117 -30.76 38.71 25.72
CA VAL A 117 -31.38 37.83 24.71
C VAL A 117 -32.77 38.37 24.34
N LEU A 118 -32.95 38.70 23.06
CA LEU A 118 -34.20 39.22 22.51
C LEU A 118 -34.52 38.52 21.19
N GLN A 119 -35.74 38.00 21.07
CA GLN A 119 -36.29 37.46 19.83
C GLN A 119 -37.34 38.44 19.27
N ILE A 120 -37.12 38.94 18.06
CA ILE A 120 -38.07 39.76 17.30
C ILE A 120 -38.44 38.96 16.05
N GLY A 121 -39.69 38.50 15.96
CA GLY A 121 -40.13 37.61 14.90
C GLY A 121 -39.19 36.41 14.75
N PHE A 122 -38.64 36.27 13.54
CA PHE A 122 -37.74 35.20 13.11
C PHE A 122 -36.24 35.51 13.32
N HIS A 123 -35.93 36.50 14.15
CA HIS A 123 -34.59 36.95 14.44
C HIS A 123 -34.29 36.91 15.95
N LEU A 124 -33.22 36.22 16.34
CA LEU A 124 -32.72 36.11 17.71
C LEU A 124 -31.42 36.90 17.83
N SER A 125 -31.30 37.72 18.88
CA SER A 125 -30.12 38.52 19.18
C SER A 125 -29.72 38.37 20.64
N GLY A 126 -28.42 38.47 20.93
CA GLY A 126 -27.89 38.41 22.28
C GLY A 126 -26.41 38.78 22.37
N THR A 127 -25.92 38.92 23.59
CA THR A 127 -24.50 39.16 23.88
C THR A 127 -23.93 38.00 24.68
N VAL A 128 -22.76 37.50 24.29
CA VAL A 128 -22.05 36.44 25.01
C VAL A 128 -20.70 36.98 25.49
N THR A 129 -20.42 36.82 26.78
CA THR A 129 -19.24 37.40 27.42
C THR A 129 -18.25 36.32 27.84
N GLU A 130 -17.06 36.32 27.27
CA GLU A 130 -16.02 35.38 27.66
C GLU A 130 -15.33 35.87 28.95
N PRO A 131 -15.29 35.03 30.01
CA PRO A 131 -14.64 35.41 31.26
C PRO A 131 -13.13 35.59 31.05
N ALA A 132 -12.55 36.59 31.73
CA ALA A 132 -11.12 36.87 31.65
C ALA A 132 -10.30 35.62 32.02
N ASN A 133 -9.29 35.29 31.19
CA ASN A 133 -8.40 34.18 31.48
C ASN A 133 -7.20 34.65 32.31
N PRO A 134 -7.14 34.33 33.62
CA PRO A 134 -6.09 34.83 34.50
C PRO A 134 -4.68 34.29 34.15
N LEU A 135 -4.57 33.23 33.34
CA LEU A 135 -3.30 32.65 32.93
C LEU A 135 -2.64 33.38 31.74
N TYR A 136 -3.41 34.10 30.92
CA TYR A 136 -2.94 34.72 29.67
C TYR A 136 -3.18 36.24 29.59
N SER A 137 -3.62 36.87 30.69
CA SER A 137 -3.85 38.33 30.77
C SER A 137 -4.77 38.88 29.67
N GLU A 138 -5.75 38.09 29.21
CA GLU A 138 -6.75 38.57 28.26
C GLU A 138 -7.93 39.23 28.99
N PRO A 139 -8.36 40.44 28.57
CA PRO A 139 -9.51 41.12 29.16
C PRO A 139 -10.83 40.39 28.84
N GLU A 140 -11.85 40.61 29.66
CA GLU A 140 -13.23 40.19 29.39
C GLU A 140 -13.70 40.79 28.05
N LYS A 141 -14.12 39.93 27.12
CA LYS A 141 -14.59 40.33 25.79
C LYS A 141 -16.06 39.95 25.64
N THR A 142 -16.88 40.91 25.21
CA THR A 142 -18.30 40.70 24.94
C THR A 142 -18.54 40.71 23.43
N TYR A 143 -19.16 39.65 22.93
CA TYR A 143 -19.45 39.47 21.52
C TYR A 143 -20.95 39.57 21.27
N LYS A 144 -21.33 40.40 20.29
CA LYS A 144 -22.72 40.47 19.79
C LYS A 144 -22.96 39.30 18.83
N VAL A 145 -24.04 38.58 19.04
CA VAL A 145 -24.46 37.42 18.23
C VAL A 145 -25.88 37.65 17.74
N SER A 146 -26.10 37.40 16.46
CA SER A 146 -27.44 37.41 15.86
C SER A 146 -27.66 36.17 14.99
N ILE A 147 -28.89 35.65 15.05
CA ILE A 147 -29.30 34.38 14.44
C ILE A 147 -30.65 34.59 13.78
N SER A 148 -30.73 34.33 12.48
CA SER A 148 -32.00 34.25 11.76
C SER A 148 -32.38 32.79 11.56
N PHE A 149 -33.67 32.50 11.64
CA PHE A 149 -34.18 31.13 11.55
C PHE A 149 -35.52 31.07 10.83
N ASP A 150 -35.78 29.95 10.17
CA ASP A 150 -37.03 29.66 9.48
C ASP A 150 -37.28 28.16 9.50
N ARG A 151 -38.55 27.73 9.53
CA ARG A 151 -38.96 26.32 9.45
C ARG A 151 -38.15 25.36 10.36
N CYS A 152 -37.93 25.76 11.62
CA CYS A 152 -37.13 25.03 12.62
C CYS A 152 -35.63 24.90 12.31
N LYS A 153 -35.06 25.74 11.43
CA LYS A 153 -33.66 25.72 11.03
C LYS A 153 -33.04 27.11 11.15
N ILE A 154 -31.77 27.16 11.55
CA ILE A 154 -31.01 28.41 11.55
C ILE A 154 -30.52 28.67 10.13
N THR A 155 -30.96 29.77 9.52
CA THR A 155 -30.69 30.13 8.12
C THR A 155 -29.49 31.08 7.98
N SER A 156 -29.19 31.85 9.02
CA SER A 156 -28.02 32.73 9.05
C SER A 156 -27.53 32.98 10.47
N VAL A 157 -26.22 33.07 10.65
CA VAL A 157 -25.58 33.44 11.92
C VAL A 157 -24.56 34.56 11.68
N LYS A 158 -24.48 35.52 12.61
CA LYS A 158 -23.45 36.55 12.62
C LYS A 158 -22.92 36.71 14.04
N CYS A 159 -21.60 36.69 14.19
CA CYS A 159 -20.95 36.86 15.49
C CYS A 159 -19.79 37.85 15.39
N GLY A 160 -19.69 38.76 16.35
CA GLY A 160 -18.60 39.74 16.43
C GLY A 160 -17.22 39.18 16.81
N CYS A 161 -17.05 37.85 16.91
CA CYS A 161 -15.78 37.24 17.33
C CYS A 161 -14.74 37.11 16.19
N GLY A 162 -15.15 37.33 14.94
CA GLY A 162 -14.26 37.23 13.78
C GLY A 162 -13.83 35.80 13.42
N ASN A 163 -14.55 34.77 13.90
CA ASN A 163 -14.28 33.38 13.53
C ASN A 163 -14.48 33.17 12.02
N LYS A 164 -13.50 32.55 11.36
CA LYS A 164 -13.51 32.21 9.92
C LYS A 164 -13.46 30.70 9.71
N ASP A 165 -14.28 29.98 10.44
CA ASP A 165 -14.36 28.52 10.32
C ASP A 165 -15.69 28.13 9.67
N ILE A 166 -15.73 26.96 9.02
CA ILE A 166 -16.95 26.38 8.45
C ILE A 166 -17.99 26.14 9.55
N PHE A 167 -17.52 25.80 10.76
CA PHE A 167 -18.36 25.47 11.91
C PHE A 167 -18.72 26.69 12.75
N TRP A 168 -19.91 26.63 13.36
CA TRP A 168 -20.38 27.67 14.24
C TRP A 168 -19.49 27.80 15.47
N CYS A 169 -19.13 29.05 15.80
CA CYS A 169 -18.31 29.33 16.97
C CYS A 169 -19.07 29.07 18.28
N GLN A 170 -18.32 28.93 19.38
CA GLN A 170 -18.86 28.70 20.72
C GLN A 170 -19.91 29.74 21.18
N HIS A 171 -19.82 30.99 20.70
CA HIS A 171 -20.80 32.05 20.99
C HIS A 171 -22.16 31.81 20.35
N VAL A 172 -22.16 31.41 19.08
CA VAL A 172 -23.39 31.04 18.35
C VAL A 172 -24.03 29.82 19.00
N VAL A 173 -23.21 28.84 19.39
CA VAL A 173 -23.69 27.66 20.13
C VAL A 173 -24.34 28.09 21.46
N ALA A 174 -23.66 28.92 22.26
CA ALA A 174 -24.16 29.34 23.56
C ALA A 174 -25.52 30.07 23.45
N LEU A 175 -25.68 30.99 22.50
CA LEU A 175 -26.95 31.70 22.29
C LEU A 175 -28.06 30.75 21.79
N SER A 176 -27.75 29.84 20.85
CA SER A 176 -28.71 28.84 20.36
C SER A 176 -29.18 27.91 21.48
N LEU A 177 -28.26 27.39 22.29
CA LEU A 177 -28.58 26.53 23.43
C LEU A 177 -29.34 27.27 24.53
N TYR A 178 -29.03 28.57 24.76
CA TYR A 178 -29.83 29.41 25.65
C TYR A 178 -31.29 29.45 25.19
N ARG A 179 -31.53 29.67 23.90
CA ARG A 179 -32.89 29.72 23.34
C ARG A 179 -33.63 28.38 23.37
N ILE A 180 -32.91 27.25 23.32
CA ILE A 180 -33.48 25.90 23.45
C ILE A 180 -33.82 25.59 24.91
N ARG A 181 -32.87 25.76 25.83
CA ARG A 181 -33.02 25.36 27.25
C ARG A 181 -33.85 26.35 28.08
N LYS A 182 -33.80 27.64 27.76
CA LYS A 182 -34.49 28.73 28.49
C LYS A 182 -35.50 29.48 27.60
N ALA A 183 -36.21 28.74 26.74
CA ALA A 183 -37.15 29.29 25.76
C ALA A 183 -38.21 30.24 26.36
N ASP A 184 -38.76 29.90 27.52
CA ASP A 184 -39.85 30.67 28.16
C ASP A 184 -39.37 31.97 28.83
N VAL A 185 -38.06 32.12 29.03
CA VAL A 185 -37.44 33.33 29.63
C VAL A 185 -37.08 34.34 28.54
N VAL A 186 -36.94 33.92 27.28
CA VAL A 186 -36.57 34.81 26.18
C VAL A 186 -37.73 35.74 25.85
N GLN A 187 -37.46 37.04 25.84
CA GLN A 187 -38.46 38.03 25.45
C GLN A 187 -38.76 37.89 23.95
N LEU A 188 -39.99 37.51 23.63
CA LEU A 188 -40.50 37.41 22.27
C LEU A 188 -41.29 38.68 21.90
N ARG A 189 -41.03 39.22 20.71
CA ARG A 189 -41.82 40.29 20.08
C ARG A 189 -42.22 39.88 18.67
N VAL A 190 -43.34 40.41 18.18
CA VAL A 190 -43.74 40.30 16.77
C VAL A 190 -42.70 40.96 15.85
N PRO A 191 -42.69 40.64 14.53
CA PRO A 191 -41.84 41.32 13.57
C PRO A 191 -41.94 42.85 13.67
N ILE A 192 -40.85 43.55 13.37
CA ILE A 192 -40.77 45.00 13.54
C ILE A 192 -41.74 45.73 12.60
N SER A 193 -42.01 45.19 11.41
CA SER A 193 -43.05 45.68 10.49
C SER A 193 -44.42 45.82 11.16
N GLU A 194 -44.83 44.83 11.94
CA GLU A 194 -46.11 44.87 12.68
C GLU A 194 -46.11 45.99 13.73
N THR A 195 -44.97 46.21 14.39
CA THR A 195 -44.82 47.31 15.35
C THR A 195 -44.89 48.67 14.64
N LEU A 196 -44.27 48.80 13.47
CA LEU A 196 -44.28 50.03 12.67
C LEU A 196 -45.69 50.34 12.11
N LEU A 197 -46.46 49.32 11.72
CA LEU A 197 -47.84 49.47 11.25
C LEU A 197 -48.79 50.00 12.34
N GLN A 198 -48.50 49.71 13.61
CA GLN A 198 -49.29 50.18 14.75
C GLN A 198 -48.96 51.63 15.16
N MET A 199 -47.86 52.21 14.68
CA MET A 199 -47.45 53.58 15.04
C MET A 199 -48.19 54.65 14.24
N SER A 200 -48.57 55.76 14.89
CA SER A 200 -49.05 56.95 14.19
C SER A 200 -47.92 57.64 13.41
N ARG A 201 -48.27 58.51 12.48
CA ARG A 201 -47.31 59.31 11.71
C ARG A 201 -46.33 60.09 12.61
N GLU A 202 -46.83 60.68 13.70
CA GLU A 202 -46.02 61.44 14.65
C GLU A 202 -45.08 60.55 15.46
N GLN A 203 -45.53 59.34 15.81
CA GLN A 203 -44.71 58.34 16.51
C GLN A 203 -43.62 57.78 15.60
N LEU A 204 -43.94 57.48 14.34
CA LEU A 204 -42.98 57.02 13.34
C LEU A 204 -41.91 58.08 13.07
N GLN A 205 -42.31 59.36 12.95
CA GLN A 205 -41.36 60.47 12.79
C GLN A 205 -40.41 60.60 13.98
N LYS A 206 -40.94 60.49 15.22
CA LYS A 206 -40.11 60.48 16.43
C LYS A 206 -39.17 59.28 16.44
N PHE A 207 -39.67 58.07 16.16
CA PHE A 207 -38.88 56.85 16.09
C PHE A 207 -37.67 57.02 15.15
N SER A 208 -37.89 57.49 13.92
CA SER A 208 -36.81 57.73 12.96
C SER A 208 -35.82 58.80 13.45
N GLN A 209 -36.29 59.89 14.06
CA GLN A 209 -35.42 60.94 14.60
C GLN A 209 -34.54 60.44 15.75
N TYR A 210 -35.10 59.66 16.68
CA TYR A 210 -34.36 59.09 17.80
C TYR A 210 -33.38 58.01 17.34
N LEU A 211 -33.75 57.18 16.36
CA LEU A 211 -32.85 56.17 15.79
C LEU A 211 -31.63 56.82 15.11
N ILE A 212 -31.85 57.91 14.37
CA ILE A 212 -30.75 58.70 13.77
C ILE A 212 -29.90 59.34 14.86
N ALA A 213 -30.51 59.92 15.90
CA ALA A 213 -29.75 60.54 16.99
C ALA A 213 -28.85 59.53 17.72
N GLU A 214 -29.37 58.34 18.01
CA GLU A 214 -28.68 57.29 18.76
C GLU A 214 -27.54 56.63 17.97
N HIS A 215 -27.72 56.42 16.67
CA HIS A 215 -26.74 55.76 15.79
C HIS A 215 -26.25 56.65 14.63
N HIS A 216 -26.10 57.96 14.85
CA HIS A 216 -25.79 58.93 13.79
C HIS A 216 -24.47 58.64 13.06
N THR A 217 -23.50 57.98 13.68
CA THR A 217 -22.21 57.63 13.03
C THR A 217 -22.33 56.47 12.05
N GLU A 218 -23.24 55.52 12.29
CA GLU A 218 -23.38 54.30 11.48
C GLU A 218 -24.53 54.39 10.48
N VAL A 219 -25.62 55.08 10.85
CA VAL A 219 -26.88 55.05 10.10
C VAL A 219 -27.08 56.28 9.23
N LEU A 220 -26.50 57.44 9.55
CA LEU A 220 -26.82 58.72 8.88
C LEU A 220 -26.57 58.71 7.36
N PRO A 221 -25.43 58.22 6.82
CA PRO A 221 -25.22 58.18 5.38
C PRO A 221 -26.27 57.32 4.66
N THR A 222 -26.59 56.16 5.24
CA THR A 222 -27.59 55.21 4.72
C THR A 222 -29.00 55.79 4.81
N ALA A 223 -29.35 56.42 5.93
CA ALA A 223 -30.64 57.06 6.14
C ALA A 223 -30.86 58.22 5.17
N GLN A 224 -29.82 59.03 4.90
CA GLN A 224 -29.90 60.11 3.91
C GLN A 224 -30.12 59.54 2.49
N LYS A 225 -29.36 58.50 2.11
CA LYS A 225 -29.54 57.82 0.82
C LYS A 225 -30.98 57.29 0.64
N ILE A 226 -31.52 56.61 1.65
CA ILE A 226 -32.89 56.08 1.60
C ILE A 226 -33.92 57.22 1.54
N ALA A 227 -33.72 58.31 2.29
CA ALA A 227 -34.60 59.47 2.24
C ALA A 227 -34.62 60.12 0.85
N ASP A 228 -33.45 60.28 0.22
CA ASP A 228 -33.32 60.83 -1.13
C ASP A 228 -34.01 59.93 -2.17
N GLU A 229 -33.91 58.60 -2.04
CA GLU A 229 -34.57 57.62 -2.91
C GLU A 229 -36.10 57.63 -2.72
N ILE A 230 -36.61 57.69 -1.48
CA ILE A 230 -38.06 57.74 -1.21
C ILE A 230 -38.68 59.04 -1.77
N LEU A 231 -37.97 60.17 -1.69
CA LEU A 231 -38.45 61.45 -2.24
C LEU A 231 -38.49 61.47 -3.77
N GLN A 232 -37.79 60.56 -4.45
CA GLN A 232 -37.85 60.39 -5.90
C GLN A 232 -39.02 59.49 -6.32
N ALA A 233 -40.02 60.06 -6.99
CA ALA A 233 -41.25 59.36 -7.37
C ALA A 233 -41.07 58.13 -8.29
N LYS A 234 -39.90 57.94 -8.92
CA LYS A 234 -39.58 56.81 -9.80
C LYS A 234 -38.59 55.81 -9.19
N SER A 235 -38.19 55.96 -7.93
CA SER A 235 -37.25 55.04 -7.30
C SER A 235 -37.83 53.62 -7.17
N GLU A 236 -36.95 52.63 -7.15
CA GLU A 236 -37.31 51.23 -6.97
C GLU A 236 -38.03 50.99 -5.62
N ILE A 237 -37.67 51.74 -4.58
CA ILE A 237 -38.31 51.67 -3.25
C ILE A 237 -39.81 51.99 -3.33
N ASN A 238 -40.20 53.00 -4.13
CA ASN A 238 -41.60 53.38 -4.30
C ASN A 238 -42.37 52.45 -5.26
N GLN A 239 -41.67 51.62 -6.04
CA GLN A 239 -42.27 50.61 -6.92
C GLN A 239 -42.58 49.30 -6.18
N LEU A 240 -41.94 49.07 -5.04
CA LEU A 240 -42.20 47.92 -4.18
C LEU A 240 -43.32 48.22 -3.18
N PRO A 241 -44.25 47.27 -2.91
CA PRO A 241 -45.37 47.47 -2.00
C PRO A 241 -44.97 47.61 -0.52
N GLY A 242 -43.72 47.31 -0.15
CA GLY A 242 -43.19 47.45 1.20
C GLY A 242 -41.67 47.21 1.25
N ALA A 243 -41.03 47.66 2.34
CA ALA A 243 -39.61 47.42 2.59
C ALA A 243 -39.38 45.98 3.10
N PRO A 244 -38.23 45.35 2.77
CA PRO A 244 -37.89 44.03 3.30
C PRO A 244 -37.66 44.10 4.82
N ASP A 245 -38.46 43.35 5.59
CA ASP A 245 -38.31 43.24 7.04
C ASP A 245 -37.43 42.02 7.40
N PRO A 246 -36.23 42.21 7.98
CA PRO A 246 -35.35 41.10 8.36
C PRO A 246 -35.89 40.24 9.51
N THR A 247 -36.97 40.66 10.17
CA THR A 247 -37.61 39.96 11.29
C THR A 247 -38.93 39.27 10.90
N ALA A 248 -39.44 39.49 9.67
CA ALA A 248 -40.70 38.93 9.18
C ALA A 248 -40.62 37.45 8.75
N GLY A 249 -39.41 36.87 8.72
CA GLY A 249 -39.17 35.51 8.26
C GLY A 249 -38.84 35.43 6.78
N ALA A 250 -38.49 34.23 6.32
CA ALA A 250 -38.08 33.99 4.94
C ALA A 250 -39.27 33.98 3.97
N SER A 251 -39.00 34.31 2.70
CA SER A 251 -40.00 34.26 1.64
C SER A 251 -40.41 32.82 1.29
N ILE A 252 -41.48 32.67 0.50
CA ILE A 252 -41.92 31.35 -0.01
C ILE A 252 -40.85 30.74 -0.94
N GLU A 253 -40.14 31.57 -1.69
CA GLU A 253 -39.12 31.16 -2.65
C GLU A 253 -37.74 30.96 -2.01
N ASP A 254 -37.54 31.47 -0.79
CA ASP A 254 -36.28 31.35 -0.06
C ASP A 254 -36.02 29.90 0.36
N GLU A 255 -34.79 29.46 0.13
CA GLU A 255 -34.32 28.16 0.57
C GLU A 255 -34.25 28.11 2.11
N HIS A 256 -34.76 27.04 2.71
CA HIS A 256 -34.77 26.81 4.16
C HIS A 256 -33.79 25.71 4.54
N SER A 257 -32.56 25.81 4.04
CA SER A 257 -31.46 24.96 4.48
C SER A 257 -30.82 25.54 5.74
N TRP A 258 -30.18 24.67 6.52
CA TRP A 258 -29.36 25.13 7.63
C TRP A 258 -28.21 26.00 7.12
N HIS A 259 -27.75 26.93 7.93
CA HIS A 259 -26.67 27.83 7.56
C HIS A 259 -25.34 27.06 7.40
N LEU A 260 -24.77 27.14 6.20
CA LEU A 260 -23.43 26.66 5.86
C LEU A 260 -22.70 27.78 5.13
N ASP A 261 -21.52 28.15 5.61
CA ASP A 261 -20.68 29.18 4.99
C ASP A 261 -19.96 28.61 3.76
N GLU A 262 -20.54 28.84 2.57
CA GLU A 262 -20.03 28.31 1.31
C GLU A 262 -18.65 28.84 0.95
N GLU A 263 -18.39 30.12 1.25
CA GLU A 263 -17.10 30.78 0.97
C GLU A 263 -16.00 30.13 1.81
N GLN A 264 -16.25 29.90 3.10
CA GLN A 264 -15.30 29.21 3.97
C GLN A 264 -15.08 27.75 3.59
N VAL A 265 -16.13 27.02 3.15
CA VAL A 265 -15.96 25.65 2.63
C VAL A 265 -15.03 25.65 1.41
N GLN A 266 -15.25 26.55 0.44
CA GLN A 266 -14.41 26.65 -0.76
C GLN A 266 -12.97 27.05 -0.42
N GLU A 267 -12.77 28.06 0.44
CA GLU A 267 -11.45 28.53 0.86
C GLU A 267 -10.67 27.44 1.60
N GLN A 268 -11.31 26.71 2.53
CA GLN A 268 -10.66 25.63 3.27
C GLN A 268 -10.27 24.46 2.37
N VAL A 269 -11.16 24.00 1.48
CA VAL A 269 -10.84 22.92 0.53
C VAL A 269 -9.67 23.34 -0.37
N LYS A 270 -9.72 24.56 -0.93
CA LYS A 270 -8.64 25.13 -1.74
C LYS A 270 -7.32 25.22 -0.97
N SER A 271 -7.37 25.62 0.30
CA SER A 271 -6.21 25.64 1.19
C SER A 271 -5.63 24.23 1.38
N TYR A 272 -6.45 23.23 1.69
CA TYR A 272 -6.03 21.83 1.83
C TYR A 272 -5.45 21.24 0.54
N LEU A 273 -6.00 21.61 -0.63
CA LEU A 273 -5.45 21.19 -1.90
C LEU A 273 -4.08 21.87 -2.18
N SER A 274 -3.93 23.15 -1.85
CA SER A 274 -2.72 23.94 -2.12
C SER A 274 -1.54 23.67 -1.18
N GLN A 275 -1.79 23.25 0.07
CA GLN A 275 -0.75 22.95 1.07
C GLN A 275 -0.01 21.63 0.75
N GLY A 276 0.98 21.70 -0.15
CA GLY A 276 2.11 20.76 -0.23
C GLY A 276 1.80 19.27 -0.30
N GLY A 277 1.27 18.79 -1.43
CA GLY A 277 1.00 17.38 -1.72
C GLY A 277 -0.10 16.79 -0.83
N TYR A 278 -1.07 16.09 -1.42
CA TYR A 278 -2.23 15.49 -0.73
C TYR A 278 -1.93 14.63 0.53
N CYS A 279 -0.67 14.36 0.86
CA CYS A 279 -0.24 13.54 1.99
C CYS A 279 -0.49 14.13 3.38
N THR A 280 -0.43 15.45 3.56
CA THR A 280 -0.62 16.10 4.89
C THR A 280 -2.05 16.51 5.13
N SER A 281 -2.78 16.89 4.07
CA SER A 281 -4.16 17.41 4.12
C SER A 281 -5.25 16.37 3.83
N ALA A 282 -4.91 15.15 3.40
CA ALA A 282 -5.90 14.10 3.11
C ALA A 282 -6.78 13.74 4.32
N ASN A 283 -6.23 13.78 5.55
CA ASN A 283 -7.02 13.45 6.74
C ASN A 283 -8.12 14.49 7.00
N GLN A 284 -7.84 15.77 6.73
CA GLN A 284 -8.80 16.87 6.84
C GLN A 284 -9.89 16.73 5.77
N LEU A 285 -9.52 16.45 4.52
CA LEU A 285 -10.48 16.20 3.43
C LEU A 285 -11.37 14.97 3.70
N ASN A 286 -10.79 13.87 4.18
CA ASN A 286 -11.57 12.69 4.62
C ASN A 286 -12.52 13.02 5.79
N SER A 287 -12.13 13.96 6.64
CA SER A 287 -13.02 14.43 7.72
C SER A 287 -14.16 15.30 7.19
N MET A 288 -13.94 16.07 6.12
CA MET A 288 -15.01 16.77 5.39
C MET A 288 -15.96 15.78 4.68
N PHE A 289 -15.45 14.72 4.06
CA PHE A 289 -16.27 13.64 3.51
C PHE A 289 -17.08 12.90 4.58
N SER A 290 -16.48 12.67 5.76
CA SER A 290 -17.19 12.14 6.92
C SER A 290 -18.32 13.08 7.36
N LYS A 291 -18.09 14.40 7.30
CA LYS A 291 -19.11 15.40 7.61
C LYS A 291 -20.26 15.41 6.62
N VAL A 292 -19.96 15.28 5.32
CA VAL A 292 -20.98 15.09 4.28
C VAL A 292 -21.84 13.87 4.60
N ARG A 293 -21.24 12.72 4.95
CA ARG A 293 -22.02 11.52 5.33
C ARG A 293 -22.88 11.74 6.57
N GLU A 294 -22.39 12.48 7.57
CA GLU A 294 -23.17 12.85 8.76
C GLU A 294 -24.40 13.68 8.38
N MET A 295 -24.23 14.69 7.53
CA MET A 295 -25.32 15.53 7.01
C MET A 295 -26.33 14.72 6.19
N LEU A 296 -25.87 13.83 5.31
CA LEU A 296 -26.74 12.92 4.56
C LEU A 296 -27.53 12.00 5.51
N ARG A 297 -26.92 11.54 6.60
CA ARG A 297 -27.57 10.67 7.59
C ARG A 297 -28.66 11.42 8.37
N ALA A 298 -28.45 12.70 8.62
CA ALA A 298 -29.45 13.63 9.15
C ALA A 298 -30.51 14.06 8.10
N ARG A 299 -30.39 13.58 6.85
CA ARG A 299 -31.25 13.94 5.70
C ARG A 299 -31.24 15.43 5.41
N ASP A 300 -30.09 16.05 5.59
CA ASP A 300 -29.86 17.46 5.34
C ASP A 300 -29.43 17.70 3.88
N SER A 301 -30.05 18.68 3.22
CA SER A 301 -29.71 19.08 1.85
C SER A 301 -28.29 19.66 1.77
N ASN A 302 -27.75 20.18 2.88
CA ASN A 302 -26.37 20.66 2.96
C ASN A 302 -25.33 19.57 2.70
N GLY A 303 -25.66 18.29 2.91
CA GLY A 303 -24.74 17.20 2.56
C GLY A 303 -24.39 17.18 1.07
N ALA A 304 -25.41 17.29 0.20
CA ALA A 304 -25.20 17.38 -1.24
C ALA A 304 -24.55 18.71 -1.64
N ARG A 305 -25.01 19.83 -1.05
CA ARG A 305 -24.46 21.16 -1.34
C ARG A 305 -22.98 21.28 -1.00
N MET A 306 -22.57 20.81 0.17
CA MET A 306 -21.17 20.77 0.60
C MET A 306 -20.32 19.90 -0.35
N LEU A 307 -20.84 18.75 -0.82
CA LEU A 307 -20.10 17.92 -1.77
C LEU A 307 -19.96 18.58 -3.14
N THR A 308 -20.96 19.33 -3.61
CA THR A 308 -20.85 20.15 -4.83
C THR A 308 -19.68 21.13 -4.72
N LEU A 309 -19.60 21.90 -3.63
CA LEU A 309 -18.51 22.85 -3.39
C LEU A 309 -17.14 22.17 -3.35
N ILE A 310 -17.03 21.02 -2.67
CA ILE A 310 -15.78 20.23 -2.63
C ILE A 310 -15.41 19.77 -4.05
N THR A 311 -16.37 19.26 -4.81
CA THR A 311 -16.15 18.72 -6.16
C THR A 311 -15.66 19.79 -7.13
N GLU A 312 -16.24 20.98 -7.07
CA GLU A 312 -15.80 22.11 -7.89
C GLU A 312 -14.36 22.55 -7.56
N GLN A 313 -13.99 22.59 -6.28
CA GLN A 313 -12.61 22.91 -5.88
C GLN A 313 -11.61 21.83 -6.30
N PHE A 314 -12.00 20.55 -6.26
CA PHE A 314 -11.17 19.45 -6.78
C PHE A 314 -10.94 19.57 -8.30
N LEU A 315 -11.98 19.90 -9.07
CA LEU A 315 -11.85 20.12 -10.53
C LEU A 315 -11.07 21.39 -10.88
N ALA A 316 -11.08 22.39 -9.99
CA ALA A 316 -10.31 23.62 -10.14
C ALA A 316 -8.82 23.49 -9.75
N ASP A 317 -8.36 22.32 -9.30
CA ASP A 317 -6.96 22.12 -8.92
C ASP A 317 -6.02 22.26 -10.13
N PRO A 318 -5.10 23.25 -10.13
CA PRO A 318 -4.17 23.48 -11.24
C PRO A 318 -3.24 22.29 -11.51
N ARG A 319 -3.04 21.38 -10.55
CA ARG A 319 -2.20 20.18 -10.73
C ARG A 319 -2.80 19.15 -11.68
N LEU A 320 -4.13 19.10 -11.84
CA LEU A 320 -4.78 18.22 -12.82
C LEU A 320 -4.26 18.51 -14.24
N LEU A 321 -4.03 19.79 -14.54
CA LEU A 321 -3.45 20.23 -15.82
C LEU A 321 -1.98 19.78 -15.95
N LEU A 322 -1.21 19.86 -14.87
CA LEU A 322 0.19 19.41 -14.86
C LEU A 322 0.30 17.89 -15.08
N TRP A 323 -0.50 17.10 -14.39
CA TRP A 323 -0.51 15.63 -14.53
C TRP A 323 -0.88 15.20 -15.94
N LYS A 324 -1.89 15.86 -16.53
CA LYS A 324 -2.29 15.60 -17.91
C LYS A 324 -1.19 15.98 -18.91
N ASN A 325 -0.56 17.14 -18.76
CA ASN A 325 0.42 17.64 -19.73
C ASN A 325 1.80 16.96 -19.61
N GLN A 326 2.20 16.54 -18.41
CA GLN A 326 3.51 15.92 -18.15
C GLN A 326 3.47 14.39 -18.15
N GLY A 327 2.28 13.78 -18.28
CA GLY A 327 2.10 12.33 -18.16
C GLY A 327 2.49 11.79 -16.78
N THR A 328 2.50 12.64 -15.75
CA THR A 328 2.83 12.25 -14.38
C THR A 328 1.59 11.62 -13.73
N THR A 329 1.75 10.43 -13.17
CA THR A 329 0.66 9.73 -12.49
C THR A 329 0.31 10.41 -11.18
N MET A 330 -0.99 10.45 -10.88
CA MET A 330 -1.51 10.98 -9.62
C MET A 330 -1.06 10.10 -8.44
N THR A 331 -0.75 10.71 -7.30
CA THR A 331 -0.39 9.96 -6.08
C THR A 331 -1.57 9.11 -5.58
N ASP A 332 -1.30 7.93 -5.00
CA ASP A 332 -2.34 7.02 -4.49
C ASP A 332 -3.32 7.68 -3.52
N LYS A 333 -2.84 8.54 -2.61
CA LYS A 333 -3.71 9.21 -1.64
C LYS A 333 -4.69 10.17 -2.31
N CYS A 334 -4.23 10.91 -3.32
CA CYS A 334 -5.12 11.77 -4.11
C CYS A 334 -6.15 10.93 -4.88
N ARG A 335 -5.74 9.77 -5.40
CA ARG A 335 -6.66 8.86 -6.07
C ARG A 335 -7.74 8.33 -5.13
N GLN A 336 -7.38 7.98 -3.91
CA GLN A 336 -8.34 7.55 -2.87
C GLN A 336 -9.38 8.64 -2.57
N LEU A 337 -8.99 9.92 -2.54
CA LEU A 337 -9.93 11.03 -2.35
C LEU A 337 -10.93 11.14 -3.50
N TRP A 338 -10.48 10.97 -4.75
CA TRP A 338 -11.36 10.93 -5.93
C TRP A 338 -12.31 9.72 -5.91
N ASP A 339 -11.81 8.55 -5.49
CA ASP A 339 -12.65 7.35 -5.33
C ASP A 339 -13.74 7.57 -4.28
N GLU A 340 -13.39 8.14 -3.11
CA GLU A 340 -14.35 8.45 -2.05
C GLU A 340 -15.39 9.50 -2.49
N LEU A 341 -14.95 10.54 -3.19
CA LEU A 341 -15.83 11.55 -3.78
C LEU A 341 -16.83 10.92 -4.76
N GLY A 342 -16.37 10.00 -5.62
CA GLY A 342 -17.23 9.24 -6.54
C GLY A 342 -18.28 8.39 -5.80
N VAL A 343 -17.88 7.71 -4.72
CA VAL A 343 -18.79 6.90 -3.88
C VAL A 343 -19.85 7.78 -3.19
N LEU A 344 -19.48 8.96 -2.71
CA LEU A 344 -20.44 9.89 -2.10
C LEU A 344 -21.48 10.38 -3.10
N TRP A 345 -21.08 10.68 -4.34
CA TRP A 345 -22.02 11.04 -5.40
C TRP A 345 -22.98 9.90 -5.73
N VAL A 346 -22.50 8.65 -5.74
CA VAL A 346 -23.37 7.46 -5.86
C VAL A 346 -24.41 7.43 -4.74
N CYS A 347 -24.02 7.70 -3.49
CA CYS A 347 -24.96 7.74 -2.36
C CYS A 347 -26.01 8.85 -2.47
N ILE A 348 -25.62 10.04 -2.98
CA ILE A 348 -26.54 11.18 -3.15
C ILE A 348 -27.58 10.89 -4.24
N VAL A 349 -27.15 10.41 -5.42
CA VAL A 349 -28.07 10.14 -6.53
C VAL A 349 -28.98 8.93 -6.28
N LEU A 350 -28.56 8.01 -5.40
CA LEU A 350 -29.36 6.88 -4.94
C LEU A 350 -30.22 7.17 -3.70
N ASN A 351 -30.37 8.44 -3.30
CA ASN A 351 -31.28 8.80 -2.20
C ASN A 351 -32.72 8.30 -2.51
N PRO A 352 -33.31 7.44 -1.66
CA PRO A 352 -34.66 6.91 -1.85
C PRO A 352 -35.76 7.98 -1.91
N ASN A 353 -35.55 9.12 -1.23
CA ASN A 353 -36.54 10.19 -1.12
C ASN A 353 -36.16 11.44 -1.93
N CYS A 354 -35.26 11.31 -2.91
CA CYS A 354 -34.88 12.41 -3.79
C CYS A 354 -36.06 12.86 -4.65
N TYR A 355 -36.29 14.18 -4.77
CA TYR A 355 -37.27 14.68 -5.73
C TYR A 355 -36.74 14.48 -7.16
N SER A 356 -37.64 14.17 -8.11
CA SER A 356 -37.25 13.92 -9.50
C SER A 356 -36.49 15.10 -10.12
N SER A 357 -36.84 16.34 -9.75
CA SER A 357 -36.18 17.57 -10.17
C SER A 357 -34.74 17.70 -9.66
N GLU A 358 -34.49 17.38 -8.39
CA GLU A 358 -33.14 17.41 -7.80
C GLU A 358 -32.25 16.36 -8.45
N LYS A 359 -32.80 15.17 -8.69
CA LYS A 359 -32.09 14.07 -9.35
C LYS A 359 -31.67 14.44 -10.77
N GLU A 360 -32.54 15.12 -11.52
CA GLU A 360 -32.26 15.63 -12.86
C GLU A 360 -31.15 16.71 -12.82
N GLN A 361 -31.21 17.63 -11.85
CA GLN A 361 -30.17 18.63 -11.65
C GLN A 361 -28.79 18.00 -11.36
N TRP A 362 -28.72 17.01 -10.47
CA TRP A 362 -27.48 16.29 -10.17
C TRP A 362 -26.95 15.52 -11.38
N GLN A 363 -27.84 14.93 -12.17
CA GLN A 363 -27.45 14.26 -13.40
C GLN A 363 -26.83 15.24 -14.42
N LEU A 364 -27.38 16.45 -14.56
CA LEU A 364 -26.82 17.49 -15.42
C LEU A 364 -25.43 17.93 -14.95
N LEU A 365 -25.24 18.16 -13.64
CA LEU A 365 -23.93 18.53 -13.08
C LEU A 365 -22.89 17.42 -13.28
N LEU A 366 -23.24 16.17 -13.00
CA LEU A 366 -22.33 15.03 -13.19
C LEU A 366 -21.95 14.85 -14.67
N GLN A 367 -22.88 15.08 -15.60
CA GLN A 367 -22.60 15.07 -17.03
C GLN A 367 -21.62 16.20 -17.40
N GLN A 368 -21.87 17.42 -16.90
CA GLN A 368 -20.98 18.56 -17.12
C GLN A 368 -19.56 18.28 -16.59
N TRP A 369 -19.42 17.82 -15.35
CA TRP A 369 -18.12 17.48 -14.76
C TRP A 369 -17.42 16.31 -15.45
N SER A 370 -18.17 15.31 -15.91
CA SER A 370 -17.61 14.19 -16.68
C SER A 370 -17.08 14.61 -18.05
N SER A 371 -17.61 15.70 -18.62
CA SER A 371 -17.17 16.25 -19.90
C SER A 371 -15.92 17.13 -19.79
N VAL A 372 -15.54 17.54 -18.57
CA VAL A 372 -14.33 18.34 -18.33
C VAL A 372 -13.12 17.50 -18.70
N PRO A 373 -12.26 17.96 -19.63
CA PRO A 373 -11.14 17.17 -20.14
C PRO A 373 -10.04 16.88 -19.09
N LEU A 374 -10.07 17.58 -17.96
CA LEU A 374 -9.18 17.39 -16.81
C LEU A 374 -9.73 16.41 -15.76
N CYS A 375 -10.98 15.94 -15.93
CA CYS A 375 -11.60 15.01 -15.00
C CYS A 375 -10.85 13.66 -15.00
N PRO A 376 -10.43 13.14 -13.83
CA PRO A 376 -9.72 11.88 -13.77
C PRO A 376 -10.52 10.70 -14.34
N LEU A 377 -9.82 9.83 -15.07
CA LEU A 377 -10.38 8.57 -15.57
C LEU A 377 -10.67 7.62 -14.42
N GLU A 378 -11.52 6.62 -14.61
CA GLU A 378 -11.81 5.54 -13.66
C GLU A 378 -10.63 4.54 -13.53
N ASP A 379 -9.89 4.34 -14.61
CA ASP A 379 -8.65 3.55 -14.67
C ASP A 379 -7.49 4.42 -15.16
N ALA A 380 -6.53 4.73 -14.29
CA ALA A 380 -5.45 5.67 -14.58
C ALA A 380 -4.44 5.17 -15.63
N ASP A 381 -4.29 3.84 -15.77
CA ASP A 381 -3.20 3.22 -16.53
C ASP A 381 -3.60 2.75 -17.95
N GLY A 382 -4.88 2.91 -18.34
CA GLY A 382 -5.39 2.48 -19.64
C GLY A 382 -4.82 3.24 -20.85
N GLN A 383 -4.13 4.36 -20.65
CA GLN A 383 -3.60 5.19 -21.74
C GLN A 383 -2.34 4.64 -22.43
N GLN A 384 -1.63 3.66 -21.85
CA GLN A 384 -0.37 3.20 -22.43
C GLN A 384 -0.51 2.09 -23.48
N VAL A 385 -1.66 1.42 -23.60
CA VAL A 385 -1.78 0.22 -24.44
C VAL A 385 -2.25 0.55 -25.87
N ASP A 386 -3.11 1.55 -26.06
CA ASP A 386 -3.75 1.78 -27.38
C ASP A 386 -3.09 2.87 -28.24
N ASN A 387 -2.17 3.68 -27.68
CA ASN A 387 -1.66 4.88 -28.38
C ASN A 387 -0.43 4.66 -29.29
N VAL A 388 0.17 3.47 -29.34
CA VAL A 388 1.42 3.25 -30.11
C VAL A 388 1.18 2.77 -31.55
N GLN A 389 -0.05 2.38 -31.92
CA GLN A 389 -0.32 1.81 -33.26
C GLN A 389 -1.17 2.66 -34.21
N GLN A 390 -1.77 3.78 -33.79
CA GLN A 390 -2.75 4.50 -34.62
C GLN A 390 -2.40 5.93 -35.03
N GLN A 391 -1.20 6.43 -34.72
CA GLN A 391 -0.76 7.76 -35.21
C GLN A 391 -0.12 7.76 -36.62
N GLN A 392 -0.20 6.66 -37.37
CA GLN A 392 0.39 6.59 -38.73
C GLN A 392 -0.60 6.33 -39.89
N GLU A 393 -1.91 6.18 -39.68
CA GLU A 393 -2.84 5.87 -40.79
C GLU A 393 -4.05 6.82 -40.98
N GLU A 394 -4.22 7.89 -40.21
CA GLU A 394 -5.37 8.82 -40.35
C GLU A 394 -5.04 10.16 -41.05
N VAL A 395 -4.16 10.15 -42.06
CA VAL A 395 -4.02 11.27 -43.01
C VAL A 395 -4.11 10.74 -44.43
N GLU A 396 -5.33 10.46 -44.89
CA GLU A 396 -5.80 10.51 -46.29
C GLU A 396 -7.08 9.68 -46.42
N ASN A 397 -8.24 10.31 -46.23
CA ASN A 397 -9.46 10.10 -47.04
C ASN A 397 -10.66 10.76 -46.34
N SER A 398 -10.92 12.00 -46.73
CA SER A 398 -12.16 12.70 -46.45
C SER A 398 -12.90 12.94 -47.77
N GLU A 399 -13.75 12.01 -48.19
CA GLU A 399 -14.84 12.28 -49.13
C GLU A 399 -16.09 11.45 -48.77
N GLU A 400 -17.23 12.01 -49.15
CA GLU A 400 -18.58 11.85 -48.63
C GLU A 400 -19.23 10.48 -48.90
N ASN A 401 -20.04 9.97 -47.96
CA ASN A 401 -21.25 9.20 -48.30
C ASN A 401 -22.24 9.10 -47.10
N PRO A 402 -23.50 9.56 -47.23
CA PRO A 402 -24.51 9.41 -46.18
C PRO A 402 -25.36 8.15 -46.43
N GLY A 403 -25.14 7.10 -45.62
CA GLY A 403 -26.08 5.97 -45.55
C GLY A 403 -25.43 4.61 -45.29
N SER A 404 -25.32 4.22 -44.02
CA SER A 404 -25.57 2.84 -43.53
C SER A 404 -25.20 2.70 -42.06
N SER A 405 -25.97 1.84 -41.40
CA SER A 405 -26.12 1.62 -39.96
C SER A 405 -24.84 1.29 -39.18
N GLN A 406 -24.76 1.89 -37.99
CA GLN A 406 -24.14 1.40 -36.75
C GLN A 406 -22.80 0.64 -36.88
N ARG A 407 -21.70 1.39 -36.96
CA ARG A 407 -20.41 0.95 -36.38
C ARG A 407 -20.41 1.25 -34.87
N PRO A 408 -19.86 0.37 -34.01
CA PRO A 408 -19.74 0.67 -32.58
C PRO A 408 -18.83 1.89 -32.42
N THR A 409 -19.38 2.96 -31.86
CA THR A 409 -18.62 4.16 -31.48
C THR A 409 -17.50 3.74 -30.53
N ARG A 410 -16.24 4.06 -30.87
CA ARG A 410 -15.09 3.95 -29.93
C ARG A 410 -15.53 4.56 -28.59
N LEU A 411 -15.64 3.73 -27.55
CA LEU A 411 -16.13 4.14 -26.23
C LEU A 411 -15.21 5.21 -25.66
N LYS A 412 -15.76 6.38 -25.30
CA LYS A 412 -15.02 7.39 -24.53
C LYS A 412 -14.53 6.77 -23.21
N PRO A 413 -13.30 7.08 -22.76
CA PRO A 413 -12.79 6.53 -21.51
C PRO A 413 -13.65 6.99 -20.33
N ARG A 414 -14.03 6.05 -19.44
CA ARG A 414 -14.86 6.31 -18.26
C ARG A 414 -14.11 7.21 -17.27
N THR A 415 -14.80 8.20 -16.72
CA THR A 415 -14.33 9.05 -15.61
C THR A 415 -14.88 8.58 -14.28
N ILE A 416 -14.29 9.05 -13.17
CA ILE A 416 -14.71 8.70 -11.80
C ILE A 416 -16.20 8.96 -11.50
N PHE A 417 -16.88 9.84 -12.25
CA PHE A 417 -18.31 10.12 -12.07
C PHE A 417 -19.25 9.15 -12.82
N HIS A 418 -18.74 8.29 -13.70
CA HIS A 418 -19.59 7.42 -14.51
C HIS A 418 -20.40 6.42 -13.67
N ARG A 419 -19.83 5.94 -12.55
CA ARG A 419 -20.56 5.10 -11.60
C ARG A 419 -21.76 5.83 -10.97
N ALA A 420 -21.62 7.13 -10.68
CA ALA A 420 -22.73 7.96 -10.19
C ALA A 420 -23.78 8.21 -11.28
N LEU A 421 -23.37 8.42 -12.54
CA LEU A 421 -24.29 8.56 -13.68
C LEU A 421 -25.06 7.28 -14.00
N GLU A 422 -24.46 6.11 -13.79
CA GLU A 422 -25.14 4.82 -13.90
C GLU A 422 -26.11 4.62 -12.73
N ALA A 423 -25.67 4.94 -11.51
CA ALA A 423 -26.50 4.85 -10.32
C ALA A 423 -27.71 5.79 -10.37
N SER A 424 -27.60 6.97 -10.99
CA SER A 424 -28.74 7.89 -11.15
C SER A 424 -29.86 7.31 -12.02
N ARG A 425 -29.60 6.29 -12.84
CA ARG A 425 -30.63 5.62 -13.65
C ARG A 425 -31.39 4.53 -12.89
N LEU A 426 -30.94 4.17 -11.69
CA LEU A 426 -31.58 3.17 -10.87
C LEU A 426 -32.82 3.74 -10.17
N THR A 427 -33.86 2.91 -10.05
CA THR A 427 -35.13 3.25 -9.39
C THR A 427 -35.33 2.42 -8.11
N TRP A 428 -36.21 2.90 -7.23
CA TRP A 428 -36.65 2.22 -6.01
C TRP A 428 -38.09 1.66 -6.14
N ASP A 429 -38.65 1.69 -7.35
CA ASP A 429 -40.06 1.37 -7.64
C ASP A 429 -40.33 -0.13 -7.82
N ASP A 430 -39.29 -0.95 -7.79
CA ASP A 430 -39.43 -2.40 -7.91
C ASP A 430 -40.27 -2.94 -6.75
N ARG A 431 -41.37 -3.64 -7.09
CA ARG A 431 -42.33 -4.17 -6.11
C ARG A 431 -41.68 -5.14 -5.13
N HIS A 432 -40.74 -5.98 -5.59
CA HIS A 432 -40.04 -6.94 -4.73
C HIS A 432 -39.04 -6.24 -3.82
N LEU A 433 -38.32 -5.23 -4.32
CA LEU A 433 -37.44 -4.39 -3.51
C LEU A 433 -38.22 -3.67 -2.40
N GLN A 434 -39.37 -3.08 -2.73
CA GLN A 434 -40.23 -2.41 -1.74
C GLN A 434 -40.74 -3.37 -0.66
N LEU A 435 -41.07 -4.62 -1.04
CA LEU A 435 -41.44 -5.67 -0.09
C LEU A 435 -40.29 -6.00 0.86
N ILE A 436 -39.05 -6.12 0.34
CA ILE A 436 -37.84 -6.37 1.15
C ILE A 436 -37.59 -5.22 2.16
N LEU A 437 -37.80 -3.97 1.75
CA LEU A 437 -37.55 -2.81 2.61
C LEU A 437 -38.65 -2.63 3.69
N SER A 438 -39.88 -3.10 3.44
CA SER A 438 -41.03 -2.97 4.36
C SER A 438 -40.95 -3.90 5.60
N GLU A 439 -41.50 -3.48 6.76
CA GLU A 439 -41.55 -4.30 8.00
C GLU A 439 -42.56 -5.46 7.93
N ASP A 440 -43.65 -5.30 7.17
CA ASP A 440 -44.91 -6.04 7.35
C ASP A 440 -45.04 -7.37 6.60
N CYS A 441 -44.04 -7.82 5.87
CA CYS A 441 -44.20 -9.05 5.08
C CYS A 441 -44.06 -10.31 5.97
N GLY A 442 -45.18 -10.95 6.28
CA GLY A 442 -45.23 -12.41 6.30
C GLY A 442 -45.33 -12.88 4.85
N TYR A 443 -44.48 -13.83 4.45
CA TYR A 443 -44.53 -14.40 3.10
C TYR A 443 -45.90 -15.10 2.93
N HIS A 444 -46.80 -14.51 2.14
CA HIS A 444 -48.04 -15.18 1.74
C HIS A 444 -47.69 -16.19 0.65
N GLU A 445 -47.94 -17.47 0.92
CA GLU A 445 -47.49 -18.62 0.11
C GLU A 445 -48.12 -18.72 -1.30
N ASP A 446 -49.10 -17.90 -1.65
CA ASP A 446 -50.05 -18.31 -2.70
C ASP A 446 -49.83 -17.75 -4.11
N GLN A 447 -48.82 -16.91 -4.41
CA GLN A 447 -48.76 -16.34 -5.78
C GLN A 447 -47.45 -15.70 -6.29
N TRP A 448 -46.26 -16.10 -5.84
CA TRP A 448 -45.00 -15.44 -6.27
C TRP A 448 -44.03 -16.36 -7.03
N ASP A 449 -43.29 -15.76 -7.98
CA ASP A 449 -42.31 -16.44 -8.82
C ASP A 449 -41.23 -17.15 -8.00
N SER A 450 -41.05 -18.45 -8.25
CA SER A 450 -40.11 -19.34 -7.54
C SER A 450 -38.64 -18.90 -7.58
N HIS A 451 -38.26 -17.94 -8.44
CA HIS A 451 -36.89 -17.45 -8.57
C HIS A 451 -36.53 -16.34 -7.56
N LEU A 452 -37.51 -15.62 -7.03
CA LEU A 452 -37.31 -14.50 -6.10
C LEU A 452 -37.17 -14.93 -4.62
N PHE A 453 -37.43 -16.20 -4.34
CA PHE A 453 -37.34 -16.80 -3.02
C PHE A 453 -36.45 -18.04 -3.04
N ASP A 454 -35.83 -18.35 -1.90
CA ASP A 454 -35.12 -19.60 -1.72
C ASP A 454 -36.05 -20.76 -1.34
N SER A 455 -35.49 -21.97 -1.18
CA SER A 455 -36.24 -23.18 -0.80
C SER A 455 -36.87 -23.11 0.60
N GLN A 456 -36.53 -22.10 1.41
CA GLN A 456 -37.09 -21.85 2.73
C GLN A 456 -38.13 -20.71 2.71
N GLY A 457 -38.44 -20.15 1.54
CA GLY A 457 -39.37 -19.04 1.36
C GLY A 457 -38.78 -17.67 1.69
N LEU A 458 -37.46 -17.54 1.82
CA LEU A 458 -36.78 -16.29 2.14
C LEU A 458 -36.46 -15.52 0.86
N ALA A 459 -36.60 -14.19 0.90
CA ALA A 459 -36.38 -13.32 -0.26
C ALA A 459 -34.93 -13.33 -0.76
N LEU A 460 -34.77 -13.16 -2.06
CA LEU A 460 -33.49 -13.04 -2.79
C LEU A 460 -33.52 -11.79 -3.68
N TRP A 461 -32.35 -11.20 -3.90
CA TRP A 461 -32.16 -10.02 -4.76
C TRP A 461 -31.08 -10.30 -5.80
N HIS A 462 -31.39 -10.16 -7.10
CA HIS A 462 -30.59 -10.65 -8.23
C HIS A 462 -29.91 -9.55 -9.08
N GLU A 463 -29.58 -8.42 -8.46
CA GLU A 463 -28.82 -7.33 -9.08
C GLU A 463 -27.29 -7.59 -8.97
N PRO A 464 -26.43 -7.07 -9.86
CA PRO A 464 -24.98 -7.19 -9.72
C PRO A 464 -24.51 -6.73 -8.34
N ILE A 465 -23.65 -7.52 -7.68
CA ILE A 465 -23.26 -7.32 -6.28
C ILE A 465 -22.77 -5.89 -5.99
N PRO A 466 -21.89 -5.26 -6.81
CA PRO A 466 -21.48 -3.87 -6.58
C PRO A 466 -22.63 -2.86 -6.55
N ILE A 467 -23.63 -3.04 -7.43
CA ILE A 467 -24.79 -2.14 -7.54
C ILE A 467 -25.74 -2.36 -6.35
N ALA A 468 -26.03 -3.62 -6.02
CA ALA A 468 -26.86 -3.97 -4.87
C ALA A 468 -26.26 -3.42 -3.56
N CYS A 469 -24.94 -3.50 -3.41
CA CYS A 469 -24.23 -2.93 -2.24
C CYS A 469 -24.23 -1.40 -2.25
N ALA A 470 -24.21 -0.75 -3.42
CA ALA A 470 -24.37 0.70 -3.51
C ALA A 470 -25.73 1.18 -2.97
N ARG A 471 -26.81 0.40 -3.19
CA ARG A 471 -28.12 0.66 -2.57
C ARG A 471 -28.07 0.54 -1.05
N VAL A 472 -27.35 -0.45 -0.52
CA VAL A 472 -27.13 -0.60 0.93
C VAL A 472 -26.37 0.59 1.50
N ASP A 473 -25.27 1.02 0.87
CA ASP A 473 -24.50 2.18 1.35
C ASP A 473 -25.30 3.49 1.24
N ALA A 474 -26.11 3.65 0.19
CA ALA A 474 -27.01 4.79 0.06
C ALA A 474 -28.04 4.80 1.21
N LEU A 475 -28.75 3.69 1.46
CA LEU A 475 -29.70 3.59 2.58
C LEU A 475 -29.03 3.90 3.92
N ARG A 476 -27.85 3.33 4.17
CA ARG A 476 -27.06 3.55 5.39
C ARG A 476 -26.61 5.01 5.54
N SER A 477 -26.15 5.62 4.44
CA SER A 477 -25.69 7.02 4.40
C SER A 477 -26.83 8.01 4.57
N HIS A 478 -28.09 7.65 4.24
CA HIS A 478 -29.30 8.48 4.44
C HIS A 478 -30.08 8.14 5.72
N GLY A 479 -29.49 7.34 6.63
CA GLY A 479 -30.06 7.02 7.94
C GLY A 479 -31.13 5.90 7.94
N TYR A 480 -31.35 5.19 6.83
CA TYR A 480 -32.27 4.06 6.72
C TYR A 480 -31.60 2.73 7.13
N MET A 481 -31.10 2.65 8.37
CA MET A 481 -30.29 1.50 8.81
C MET A 481 -31.08 0.18 8.82
N LYS A 482 -32.37 0.20 9.18
CA LYS A 482 -33.20 -1.01 9.23
C LYS A 482 -33.42 -1.58 7.84
N GLU A 483 -33.69 -0.72 6.88
CA GLU A 483 -33.89 -1.03 5.47
C GLU A 483 -32.58 -1.52 4.83
N ALA A 484 -31.46 -0.85 5.13
CA ALA A 484 -30.12 -1.28 4.72
C ALA A 484 -29.80 -2.69 5.22
N LEU A 485 -30.11 -2.99 6.49
CA LEU A 485 -29.91 -4.32 7.07
C LEU A 485 -30.75 -5.40 6.39
N ARG A 486 -32.02 -5.12 6.10
CA ARG A 486 -32.90 -6.06 5.38
C ARG A 486 -32.34 -6.38 3.99
N LEU A 487 -31.96 -5.34 3.25
CA LEU A 487 -31.39 -5.50 1.93
C LEU A 487 -30.04 -6.25 1.98
N ALA A 488 -29.17 -5.91 2.93
CA ALA A 488 -27.88 -6.59 3.12
C ALA A 488 -28.06 -8.09 3.40
N VAL A 489 -28.98 -8.47 4.30
CA VAL A 489 -29.29 -9.88 4.59
C VAL A 489 -29.75 -10.62 3.34
N VAL A 490 -30.62 -10.01 2.54
CA VAL A 490 -31.12 -10.60 1.29
C VAL A 490 -30.01 -10.78 0.26
N ILE A 491 -29.12 -9.79 0.10
CA ILE A 491 -27.96 -9.88 -0.82
C ILE A 491 -27.03 -11.02 -0.40
N VAL A 492 -26.71 -11.14 0.90
CA VAL A 492 -25.85 -12.23 1.39
C VAL A 492 -26.49 -13.60 1.17
N ARG A 493 -27.81 -13.71 1.31
CA ARG A 493 -28.54 -14.95 0.96
C ARG A 493 -28.46 -15.28 -0.52
N THR A 494 -28.58 -14.29 -1.41
CA THR A 494 -28.33 -14.48 -2.85
C THR A 494 -26.91 -14.98 -3.09
N MET A 495 -25.89 -14.36 -2.48
CA MET A 495 -24.49 -14.77 -2.63
C MET A 495 -24.27 -16.22 -2.17
N LYS A 496 -24.85 -16.62 -1.02
CA LYS A 496 -24.81 -18.00 -0.52
C LYS A 496 -25.48 -18.98 -1.47
N ARG A 497 -26.62 -18.61 -2.08
CA ARG A 497 -27.30 -19.44 -3.08
C ARG A 497 -26.45 -19.56 -4.35
N GLN A 498 -25.87 -18.47 -4.84
CA GLN A 498 -25.04 -18.45 -6.03
C GLN A 498 -23.77 -19.31 -5.85
N GLN A 499 -23.11 -19.22 -4.70
CA GLN A 499 -21.95 -20.05 -4.37
C GLN A 499 -22.30 -21.55 -4.43
N ARG A 500 -23.44 -21.96 -3.85
CA ARG A 500 -23.91 -23.37 -3.90
C ARG A 500 -24.22 -23.81 -5.32
N LEU A 501 -24.95 -22.99 -6.09
CA LEU A 501 -25.30 -23.29 -7.48
C LEU A 501 -24.05 -23.46 -8.35
N ASN A 502 -23.04 -22.61 -8.17
CA ASN A 502 -21.78 -22.70 -8.89
C ASN A 502 -21.02 -24.00 -8.56
N GLN A 503 -21.02 -24.40 -7.29
CA GLN A 503 -20.41 -25.66 -6.85
C GLN A 503 -21.14 -26.88 -7.43
N ASP A 504 -22.48 -26.89 -7.41
CA ASP A 504 -23.27 -27.99 -7.96
C ASP A 504 -23.08 -28.12 -9.47
N LYS A 505 -23.04 -26.99 -10.19
CA LYS A 505 -22.70 -26.97 -11.63
C LYS A 505 -21.33 -27.60 -11.89
N TYR A 506 -20.33 -27.24 -11.09
CA TYR A 506 -18.97 -27.79 -11.24
C TYR A 506 -18.90 -29.30 -10.95
N ARG A 507 -19.55 -29.76 -9.89
CA ARG A 507 -19.64 -31.20 -9.57
C ARG A 507 -20.31 -32.00 -10.67
N LEU A 508 -21.36 -31.47 -11.29
CA LEU A 508 -22.03 -32.11 -12.43
C LEU A 508 -21.14 -32.20 -13.66
N GLN A 509 -20.27 -31.20 -13.89
CA GLN A 509 -19.32 -31.20 -15.01
C GLN A 509 -18.16 -32.21 -14.82
N GLN A 510 -17.82 -32.58 -13.59
CA GLN A 510 -16.73 -33.53 -13.29
C GLN A 510 -17.14 -35.02 -13.35
N LEU A 511 -18.43 -35.34 -13.47
CA LEU A 511 -18.88 -36.74 -13.53
C LEU A 511 -18.42 -37.38 -14.85
N PRO A 512 -17.72 -38.54 -14.82
CA PRO A 512 -17.28 -39.23 -16.03
C PRO A 512 -18.48 -39.59 -16.92
N GLU A 513 -18.38 -39.27 -18.21
CA GLU A 513 -19.39 -39.59 -19.25
C GLU A 513 -19.75 -41.10 -19.28
N ALA A 514 -18.86 -41.95 -18.77
CA ALA A 514 -19.00 -43.40 -18.70
C ALA A 514 -20.02 -43.94 -17.65
N LEU A 515 -20.43 -43.14 -16.66
CA LEU A 515 -21.47 -43.54 -15.68
C LEU A 515 -22.90 -43.15 -16.12
N LEU A 516 -23.06 -42.56 -17.31
CA LEU A 516 -24.31 -42.02 -17.82
C LEU A 516 -25.03 -42.92 -18.84
N THR A 517 -24.43 -44.04 -19.21
CA THR A 517 -24.94 -44.94 -20.27
C THR A 517 -25.63 -46.20 -19.74
N SER A 518 -25.75 -46.40 -18.42
CA SER A 518 -26.26 -47.65 -17.85
C SER A 518 -27.50 -47.51 -16.95
N THR A 519 -28.48 -46.69 -17.31
CA THR A 519 -29.89 -46.95 -16.91
C THR A 519 -30.85 -46.46 -17.99
N SER A 520 -31.39 -47.42 -18.73
CA SER A 520 -32.45 -47.24 -19.73
C SER A 520 -33.80 -47.01 -19.06
N SER A 521 -34.20 -45.76 -18.90
CA SER A 521 -35.61 -45.38 -18.76
C SER A 521 -35.82 -43.94 -19.23
N GLN A 522 -36.55 -43.77 -20.33
CA GLN A 522 -36.83 -42.50 -21.04
C GLN A 522 -37.54 -41.42 -20.20
N SER A 523 -37.96 -41.72 -18.96
CA SER A 523 -38.54 -40.75 -18.03
C SER A 523 -37.51 -39.79 -17.39
N ASN A 524 -36.24 -40.18 -17.29
CA ASN A 524 -35.19 -39.36 -16.64
C ASN A 524 -34.45 -38.39 -17.58
N ARG A 525 -34.65 -38.48 -18.91
CA ARG A 525 -34.10 -37.49 -19.86
C ARG A 525 -34.83 -36.15 -19.81
N ASN A 526 -36.14 -36.16 -19.55
CA ASN A 526 -36.94 -34.93 -19.45
C ASN A 526 -36.72 -34.17 -18.13
N GLN A 527 -36.31 -34.84 -17.03
CA GLN A 527 -35.88 -34.13 -15.82
C GLN A 527 -34.50 -33.46 -15.99
N ARG A 528 -33.58 -34.06 -16.77
CA ARG A 528 -32.27 -33.47 -17.07
C ARG A 528 -32.34 -32.25 -18.00
N TYR A 529 -33.19 -32.29 -19.02
CA TYR A 529 -33.43 -31.11 -19.87
C TYR A 529 -34.15 -30.00 -19.10
N ASN A 530 -35.07 -30.33 -18.18
CA ASN A 530 -35.71 -29.31 -17.35
C ASN A 530 -34.75 -28.66 -16.33
N LEU A 531 -33.79 -29.38 -15.73
CA LEU A 531 -32.82 -28.75 -14.82
C LEU A 531 -31.79 -27.84 -15.53
N ILE A 532 -31.46 -28.13 -16.79
CA ILE A 532 -30.54 -27.30 -17.58
C ILE A 532 -31.28 -26.12 -18.22
N CYS A 533 -32.56 -26.27 -18.58
CA CYS A 533 -33.37 -25.20 -19.19
C CYS A 533 -34.09 -24.28 -18.20
N TRP A 534 -34.30 -24.66 -16.93
CA TRP A 534 -34.91 -23.77 -15.92
C TRP A 534 -34.02 -22.61 -15.46
N GLY A 535 -32.76 -22.53 -15.95
CA GLY A 535 -31.90 -21.36 -15.81
C GLY A 535 -31.96 -20.34 -16.96
N LEU A 536 -32.75 -20.60 -18.01
CA LEU A 536 -32.75 -19.80 -19.25
C LEU A 536 -34.12 -19.27 -19.70
N ALA A 537 -35.20 -19.44 -18.93
CA ALA A 537 -36.51 -18.89 -19.25
C ALA A 537 -36.92 -17.78 -18.26
N GLY A 538 -36.86 -16.53 -18.71
CA GLY A 538 -37.22 -15.37 -17.90
C GLY A 538 -37.39 -14.05 -18.66
N ILE A 539 -37.94 -14.06 -19.89
CA ILE A 539 -38.57 -12.89 -20.53
C ILE A 539 -39.72 -13.41 -21.44
N PRO A 540 -40.99 -13.03 -21.25
CA PRO A 540 -42.03 -13.27 -22.24
C PRO A 540 -42.23 -12.05 -23.15
N GLY A 541 -42.18 -12.28 -24.47
CA GLY A 541 -42.97 -11.53 -25.45
C GLY A 541 -42.22 -10.88 -26.62
N SER A 542 -41.97 -11.64 -27.70
CA SER A 542 -42.54 -11.42 -29.03
C SER A 542 -41.95 -12.42 -30.05
N ASN A 543 -42.84 -13.06 -30.82
CA ASN A 543 -42.49 -13.97 -31.92
C ASN A 543 -41.82 -13.19 -33.05
N ASP A 544 -40.67 -13.66 -33.53
CA ASP A 544 -40.51 -14.16 -34.91
C ASP A 544 -39.06 -14.66 -35.16
N ASP A 545 -39.01 -15.74 -35.93
CA ASP A 545 -37.89 -16.36 -36.66
C ASP A 545 -36.67 -16.94 -35.92
N VAL A 546 -36.68 -18.28 -35.96
CA VAL A 546 -35.59 -19.22 -35.74
C VAL A 546 -34.51 -19.02 -36.80
N THR A 547 -33.26 -18.77 -36.41
CA THR A 547 -32.04 -19.48 -36.82
C THR A 547 -30.77 -18.70 -36.41
N GLY A 548 -29.92 -19.31 -35.58
CA GLY A 548 -28.54 -18.87 -35.37
C GLY A 548 -28.15 -18.57 -33.92
N TYR A 549 -27.98 -19.62 -33.09
CA TYR A 549 -27.31 -19.47 -31.80
C TYR A 549 -25.80 -19.31 -31.99
N LYS A 550 -25.35 -18.06 -32.16
CA LYS A 550 -24.05 -17.62 -31.65
C LYS A 550 -24.21 -17.49 -30.14
N THR A 551 -23.41 -18.25 -29.39
CA THR A 551 -23.20 -18.06 -27.95
C THR A 551 -22.91 -16.59 -27.68
N SER A 552 -23.83 -15.92 -27.01
CA SER A 552 -23.76 -14.51 -26.61
C SER A 552 -22.64 -14.32 -25.58
N SER A 553 -21.48 -13.89 -26.07
CA SER A 553 -20.30 -13.42 -25.33
C SER A 553 -20.52 -12.11 -24.56
N GLN A 554 -21.77 -11.73 -24.25
CA GLN A 554 -22.10 -10.50 -23.51
C GLN A 554 -22.41 -10.73 -22.02
N GLN A 555 -22.73 -11.96 -21.58
CA GLN A 555 -22.91 -12.26 -20.15
C GLN A 555 -21.62 -12.66 -19.43
N GLN A 556 -20.53 -12.92 -20.15
CA GLN A 556 -19.19 -13.16 -19.58
C GLN A 556 -18.41 -11.87 -19.32
N GLN A 557 -18.89 -10.71 -19.78
CA GLN A 557 -18.17 -9.44 -19.64
C GLN A 557 -18.49 -8.71 -18.31
N THR A 558 -19.61 -9.05 -17.65
CA THR A 558 -19.99 -8.47 -16.34
C THR A 558 -19.41 -9.22 -15.14
N ASP A 559 -18.94 -10.46 -15.32
CA ASP A 559 -18.35 -11.31 -14.28
C ASP A 559 -16.82 -11.11 -14.13
N GLN A 560 -16.23 -10.09 -14.78
CA GLN A 560 -14.79 -9.79 -14.73
C GLN A 560 -14.40 -8.69 -13.72
N GLU A 561 -15.35 -7.93 -13.17
CA GLU A 561 -15.04 -6.95 -12.11
C GLU A 561 -14.91 -7.65 -10.74
N GLY A 562 -13.68 -7.74 -10.24
CA GLY A 562 -13.39 -8.28 -8.90
C GLY A 562 -14.12 -7.52 -7.78
N TRP A 563 -14.59 -8.23 -6.76
CA TRP A 563 -15.32 -7.63 -5.62
C TRP A 563 -14.39 -6.94 -4.61
N ILE A 564 -13.15 -7.44 -4.47
CA ILE A 564 -12.10 -6.88 -3.61
C ILE A 564 -11.17 -6.05 -4.50
N GLY A 565 -10.92 -4.80 -4.10
CA GLY A 565 -10.26 -3.78 -4.92
C GLY A 565 -11.25 -2.84 -5.63
N HIS A 566 -12.53 -3.20 -5.66
CA HIS A 566 -13.57 -2.43 -6.33
C HIS A 566 -13.76 -1.03 -5.71
N PRO A 567 -13.99 0.04 -6.51
CA PRO A 567 -14.20 1.39 -5.99
C PRO A 567 -15.35 1.54 -5.01
N LEU A 568 -16.47 0.85 -5.26
CA LEU A 568 -17.62 0.85 -4.38
C LEU A 568 -17.46 -0.06 -3.14
N ASN A 569 -16.36 -0.82 -2.99
CA ASN A 569 -16.10 -1.68 -1.83
C ASN A 569 -17.30 -2.52 -1.34
N PRO A 570 -17.93 -3.35 -2.20
CA PRO A 570 -19.20 -4.02 -1.90
C PRO A 570 -19.15 -4.94 -0.68
N ILE A 571 -18.10 -5.76 -0.56
CA ILE A 571 -17.94 -6.70 0.55
C ILE A 571 -17.70 -5.96 1.86
N GLY A 572 -16.92 -4.88 1.83
CA GLY A 572 -16.72 -4.01 2.99
C GLY A 572 -18.02 -3.37 3.48
N ILE A 573 -18.87 -2.88 2.57
CA ILE A 573 -20.18 -2.30 2.92
C ILE A 573 -21.08 -3.34 3.59
N LEU A 574 -21.21 -4.54 3.02
CA LEU A 574 -22.03 -5.60 3.59
C LEU A 574 -21.51 -6.03 4.96
N PHE A 575 -20.20 -6.24 5.09
CA PHE A 575 -19.56 -6.56 6.36
C PHE A 575 -19.82 -5.47 7.40
N ASP A 576 -19.52 -4.21 7.09
CA ASP A 576 -19.67 -3.09 8.02
C ASP A 576 -21.13 -2.91 8.45
N THR A 577 -22.08 -2.98 7.50
CA THR A 577 -23.51 -2.85 7.79
C THR A 577 -24.00 -3.92 8.77
N LEU A 578 -23.59 -5.18 8.57
CA LEU A 578 -24.02 -6.32 9.39
C LEU A 578 -23.26 -6.39 10.74
N ALA A 579 -21.96 -6.09 10.72
CA ALA A 579 -21.12 -6.14 11.91
C ALA A 579 -21.37 -4.97 12.87
N GLU A 580 -21.73 -3.78 12.36
CA GLU A 580 -22.00 -2.57 13.17
C GLU A 580 -23.09 -2.82 14.22
N VAL A 581 -24.16 -3.54 13.87
CA VAL A 581 -25.26 -3.92 14.79
C VAL A 581 -24.80 -4.87 15.89
N SER A 582 -23.74 -5.63 15.62
CA SER A 582 -23.22 -6.66 16.52
C SER A 582 -22.15 -6.12 17.48
N ARG A 583 -21.75 -4.84 17.39
CA ARG A 583 -20.72 -4.25 18.26
C ARG A 583 -21.25 -4.01 19.68
N VAL A 584 -20.42 -4.28 20.69
CA VAL A 584 -20.69 -3.98 22.09
C VAL A 584 -20.13 -2.59 22.41
N THR A 585 -20.99 -1.66 22.82
CA THR A 585 -20.59 -0.35 23.37
C THR A 585 -20.52 -0.45 24.89
N ASP A 586 -19.53 0.19 25.52
CA ASP A 586 -19.24 0.05 26.96
C ASP A 586 -20.41 0.45 27.90
N ASP A 587 -21.43 1.14 27.38
CA ASP A 587 -22.67 1.42 28.08
C ASP A 587 -23.81 0.56 27.54
N THR A 588 -24.14 -0.54 28.23
CA THR A 588 -25.51 -1.05 28.49
C THR A 588 -25.48 -2.55 28.83
N SER A 589 -25.61 -2.83 30.13
CA SER A 589 -26.29 -4.03 30.58
C SER A 589 -27.78 -3.69 30.80
N SER A 590 -28.66 -4.57 30.34
CA SER A 590 -30.12 -4.63 30.56
C SER A 590 -31.03 -3.53 29.94
N GLN A 591 -31.63 -3.83 28.79
CA GLN A 591 -33.08 -4.09 28.61
C GLN A 591 -33.46 -4.02 27.12
N THR A 592 -34.27 -4.97 26.69
CA THR A 592 -34.87 -5.07 25.36
C THR A 592 -36.04 -4.11 25.23
N GLY A 593 -35.92 -3.09 24.37
CA GLY A 593 -37.01 -2.21 23.96
C GLY A 593 -36.48 -1.00 23.18
N ASP A 594 -36.99 -0.79 21.97
CA ASP A 594 -36.73 0.33 21.05
C ASP A 594 -35.29 0.49 20.48
N LEU A 595 -35.07 -0.22 19.36
CA LEU A 595 -33.91 -0.14 18.44
C LEU A 595 -33.68 1.25 17.80
N THR A 596 -34.43 2.29 18.19
CA THR A 596 -34.21 3.70 17.78
C THR A 596 -33.56 4.54 18.87
N SER A 597 -33.63 4.10 20.15
CA SER A 597 -33.14 4.86 21.31
C SER A 597 -31.63 4.68 21.58
N ASN A 598 -31.04 3.58 21.12
CA ASN A 598 -29.60 3.29 21.26
C ASN A 598 -28.70 4.04 20.27
N TRP A 599 -29.26 4.84 19.37
CA TRP A 599 -28.49 5.59 18.36
C TRP A 599 -28.29 7.08 18.71
N TYR A 600 -28.84 7.53 19.85
CA TYR A 600 -28.78 8.93 20.31
C TYR A 600 -28.44 9.11 21.81
N SER A 601 -28.08 8.06 22.55
CA SER A 601 -27.69 8.22 23.97
C SER A 601 -26.20 8.43 24.13
N PHE A 602 -25.77 9.69 24.18
CA PHE A 602 -24.63 10.14 25.00
C PHE A 602 -24.83 11.60 25.37
N GLY A 603 -25.12 11.87 26.65
CA GLY A 603 -25.10 13.21 27.22
C GLY A 603 -26.31 13.58 28.08
N SER A 604 -26.49 12.90 29.22
CA SER A 604 -27.13 13.49 30.41
C SER A 604 -26.95 12.55 31.60
N ASN A 605 -26.12 12.98 32.56
CA ASN A 605 -26.39 12.89 34.01
C ASN A 605 -25.20 13.45 34.77
N GLY A 606 -25.30 14.72 35.18
CA GLY A 606 -24.55 15.23 36.31
C GLY A 606 -25.35 14.98 37.58
N VAL A 607 -24.82 14.18 38.51
CA VAL A 607 -25.12 14.27 39.94
C VAL A 607 -23.82 14.04 40.71
N THR A 608 -23.57 14.98 41.61
CA THR A 608 -22.44 15.16 42.52
C THR A 608 -22.21 14.01 43.50
N ASN A 609 -20.95 13.69 43.82
CA ASN A 609 -20.53 13.68 45.22
C ASN A 609 -19.02 13.82 45.42
N ASN A 610 -18.66 14.66 46.38
CA ASN A 610 -17.33 14.95 46.89
C ASN A 610 -16.68 13.73 47.56
N ASN A 611 -15.37 13.55 47.41
CA ASN A 611 -14.48 13.61 48.59
C ASN A 611 -13.00 13.76 48.22
N SER A 612 -12.35 14.59 49.02
CA SER A 612 -10.98 15.07 49.01
C SER A 612 -9.94 13.98 49.26
N ASN A 613 -8.78 14.06 48.60
CA ASN A 613 -7.49 14.34 49.25
C ASN A 613 -6.29 14.19 48.30
N ASN A 614 -5.67 15.33 48.03
CA ASN A 614 -4.24 15.66 48.17
C ASN A 614 -3.13 14.64 47.80
N ASN A 615 -2.15 15.24 47.10
CA ASN A 615 -0.70 14.96 47.10
C ASN A 615 -0.18 13.88 46.15
N ASN A 616 0.30 14.32 44.97
CA ASN A 616 1.74 14.54 44.79
C ASN A 616 2.04 15.12 43.40
N ALA A 617 2.62 16.32 43.42
CA ALA A 617 3.40 16.86 42.32
C ALA A 617 4.79 16.22 42.28
N ASN A 618 5.39 16.24 41.09
CA ASN A 618 6.79 15.93 40.75
C ASN A 618 7.12 14.45 40.53
N ILE A 619 7.22 14.05 39.25
CA ILE A 619 8.51 13.80 38.58
C ILE A 619 8.30 14.04 37.07
N ILE A 620 8.88 15.12 36.56
CA ILE A 620 9.21 15.31 35.14
C ILE A 620 10.62 14.75 34.94
N ILE A 621 10.81 13.98 33.86
CA ILE A 621 11.97 13.92 32.94
C ILE A 621 11.99 12.50 32.31
N ASN A 622 11.34 12.32 31.16
CA ASN A 622 12.06 12.20 29.89
C ASN A 622 11.12 12.09 28.67
N ASN A 623 11.44 12.98 27.74
CA ASN A 623 10.82 13.34 26.48
C ASN A 623 10.84 12.26 25.37
N ILE A 624 9.80 12.32 24.52
CA ILE A 624 9.86 12.53 23.05
C ILE A 624 10.81 11.61 22.26
N ILE A 625 10.22 10.72 21.45
CA ILE A 625 10.41 10.51 19.99
C ILE A 625 9.80 9.14 19.67
N SER A 626 8.64 9.09 19.01
CA SER A 626 8.17 7.96 18.18
C SER A 626 6.84 8.36 17.52
N ASN A 627 6.90 9.10 16.41
CA ASN A 627 5.88 9.16 15.36
C ASN A 627 6.38 10.08 14.25
N ASN A 628 7.34 9.60 13.47
CA ASN A 628 7.64 10.08 12.13
C ASN A 628 8.45 8.98 11.43
N ILE A 629 8.20 8.81 10.12
CA ILE A 629 8.76 7.82 9.17
C ILE A 629 7.81 6.65 8.85
N LEU A 630 6.84 6.94 7.97
CA LEU A 630 6.26 5.95 7.03
C LEU A 630 5.76 6.68 5.78
N SER A 631 6.66 7.41 5.13
CA SER A 631 6.46 8.01 3.80
C SER A 631 7.81 8.47 3.26
N ASN A 632 8.59 7.55 2.72
CA ASN A 632 9.61 7.77 1.69
C ASN A 632 10.39 6.47 1.52
N ASN A 633 10.31 5.85 0.34
CA ASN A 633 11.39 5.06 -0.23
C ASN A 633 11.07 4.75 -1.70
N ASN A 634 11.53 5.65 -2.58
CA ASN A 634 11.96 5.31 -3.92
C ASN A 634 13.48 5.58 -3.97
N ILE A 635 14.23 4.68 -4.62
CA ILE A 635 15.62 4.79 -5.12
C ILE A 635 16.75 4.19 -4.23
N LEU A 636 17.23 3.02 -4.72
CA LEU A 636 18.56 2.40 -4.70
C LEU A 636 19.28 1.95 -3.39
N ASN A 637 19.51 0.62 -3.36
CA ASN A 637 20.73 -0.13 -3.03
C ASN A 637 21.25 -0.27 -1.58
N ASN A 638 21.53 -1.55 -1.28
CA ASN A 638 22.65 -2.13 -0.50
C ASN A 638 22.77 -1.91 1.02
N ASN A 639 22.90 -3.08 1.69
CA ASN A 639 23.42 -3.41 3.03
C ASN A 639 22.34 -3.84 4.03
N THR A 640 22.14 -5.15 4.26
CA THR A 640 22.80 -5.97 5.30
C THR A 640 22.81 -5.31 6.67
N ASN A 641 21.74 -5.52 7.46
CA ASN A 641 21.78 -6.26 8.71
C ASN A 641 20.49 -6.08 9.52
N HIS A 642 19.91 -7.23 9.89
CA HIS A 642 19.26 -7.55 11.15
C HIS A 642 18.54 -6.43 11.92
N HIS A 643 17.20 -6.52 11.99
CA HIS A 643 16.54 -6.69 13.28
C HIS A 643 15.16 -7.35 13.10
N LEU A 644 15.01 -8.45 13.84
CA LEU A 644 13.95 -9.44 13.82
C LEU A 644 12.87 -8.99 14.81
N SER A 645 11.68 -8.57 14.35
CA SER A 645 10.49 -8.49 15.21
C SER A 645 10.00 -9.92 15.47
N THR A 646 10.53 -10.49 16.54
CA THR A 646 10.12 -11.79 17.06
C THR A 646 8.76 -11.62 17.73
N PHE A 647 7.70 -12.15 17.12
CA PHE A 647 6.44 -12.39 17.84
C PHE A 647 6.68 -13.49 18.88
N PRO A 648 6.41 -13.29 20.17
CA PRO A 648 6.50 -14.36 21.15
C PRO A 648 5.28 -15.28 21.07
N ASN A 649 5.56 -16.58 21.09
CA ASN A 649 4.61 -17.66 21.34
C ASN A 649 3.86 -17.43 22.66
N ASN A 650 2.54 -17.37 22.62
CA ASN A 650 1.70 -17.54 23.82
C ASN A 650 1.03 -18.93 23.78
N HIS A 651 1.65 -19.90 24.44
CA HIS A 651 0.93 -21.06 24.97
C HIS A 651 0.39 -20.71 26.37
N SER A 652 -0.91 -20.43 26.41
CA SER A 652 -1.88 -20.67 27.49
C SER A 652 -1.46 -20.54 28.96
N THR A 653 -1.92 -19.46 29.61
CA THR A 653 -2.69 -19.56 30.86
C THR A 653 -3.80 -18.52 30.85
N HIS A 654 -5.05 -18.99 30.95
CA HIS A 654 -6.23 -18.16 31.17
C HIS A 654 -6.05 -17.25 32.38
N THR A 655 -6.13 -15.94 32.16
CA THR A 655 -6.97 -14.97 32.90
C THR A 655 -6.62 -13.57 32.38
N ASN A 656 -7.36 -13.08 31.38
CA ASN A 656 -7.51 -11.65 31.20
C ASN A 656 -8.91 -11.40 30.63
N VAL A 657 -9.73 -10.68 31.39
CA VAL A 657 -11.08 -10.28 31.03
C VAL A 657 -10.95 -9.23 29.92
N GLY A 658 -10.86 -9.68 28.67
CA GLY A 658 -11.02 -8.84 27.49
C GLY A 658 -12.51 -8.58 27.28
N SER A 659 -12.91 -7.31 27.16
CA SER A 659 -14.29 -6.98 26.83
C SER A 659 -14.63 -7.53 25.44
N GLN A 660 -15.63 -8.41 25.38
CA GLN A 660 -16.09 -9.00 24.13
C GLN A 660 -16.61 -7.91 23.20
N LYS A 661 -15.88 -7.61 22.11
CA LYS A 661 -16.19 -6.50 21.19
C LYS A 661 -17.44 -6.72 20.33
N TYR A 662 -17.79 -7.97 20.07
CA TYR A 662 -18.92 -8.34 19.20
C TYR A 662 -19.83 -9.38 19.88
N LYS A 663 -21.15 -9.20 19.74
CA LYS A 663 -22.20 -10.10 20.25
C LYS A 663 -23.15 -10.54 19.15
N HIS A 664 -23.69 -11.75 19.26
CA HIS A 664 -24.71 -12.24 18.32
C HIS A 664 -26.02 -11.48 18.48
N VAL A 665 -26.49 -10.89 17.38
CA VAL A 665 -27.82 -10.26 17.28
C VAL A 665 -28.66 -11.05 16.28
N ALA A 666 -29.79 -11.59 16.74
CA ALA A 666 -30.68 -12.41 15.93
C ALA A 666 -31.34 -11.61 14.80
N ILE A 667 -31.51 -12.25 13.65
CA ILE A 667 -32.19 -11.63 12.50
C ILE A 667 -33.70 -11.77 12.69
N PRO A 668 -34.48 -10.67 12.63
CA PRO A 668 -35.93 -10.73 12.73
C PRO A 668 -36.55 -11.69 11.72
N LYS A 669 -37.53 -12.49 12.15
CA LYS A 669 -38.28 -13.47 11.32
C LYS A 669 -37.45 -14.64 10.75
N CYS A 670 -36.16 -14.78 11.11
CA CYS A 670 -35.38 -15.95 10.69
C CYS A 670 -35.79 -17.20 11.50
N ARG A 671 -36.00 -18.33 10.81
CA ARG A 671 -36.32 -19.62 11.44
C ARG A 671 -35.07 -20.35 11.95
N ASP A 672 -33.88 -20.01 11.43
CA ASP A 672 -32.61 -20.58 11.85
C ASP A 672 -32.06 -19.81 13.05
N ARG A 673 -31.98 -20.49 14.21
CA ARG A 673 -31.46 -19.91 15.46
C ARG A 673 -29.95 -19.68 15.41
N ASN A 674 -29.25 -20.28 14.46
CA ASN A 674 -27.81 -20.13 14.30
C ASN A 674 -27.44 -19.00 13.32
N GLU A 675 -28.41 -18.34 12.68
CA GLU A 675 -28.18 -17.20 11.78
C GLU A 675 -28.38 -15.87 12.53
N SER A 676 -27.28 -15.14 12.74
CA SER A 676 -27.21 -13.81 13.33
C SER A 676 -26.59 -12.80 12.33
N TYR A 677 -26.71 -11.50 12.62
CA TYR A 677 -26.03 -10.48 11.79
C TYR A 677 -24.52 -10.70 11.76
N LEU A 678 -23.91 -11.02 12.91
CA LEU A 678 -22.49 -11.37 13.02
C LEU A 678 -22.09 -12.59 12.16
N THR A 679 -22.88 -13.66 12.15
CA THR A 679 -22.58 -14.85 11.34
C THR A 679 -22.65 -14.54 9.84
N LEU A 680 -23.61 -13.71 9.41
CA LEU A 680 -23.70 -13.26 8.02
C LEU A 680 -22.57 -12.31 7.64
N ALA A 681 -22.12 -11.44 8.55
CA ALA A 681 -20.97 -10.58 8.35
C ALA A 681 -19.70 -11.41 8.10
N LEU A 682 -19.44 -12.42 8.94
CA LEU A 682 -18.34 -13.34 8.73
C LEU A 682 -18.49 -14.07 7.38
N GLU A 683 -19.66 -14.65 7.11
CA GLU A 683 -19.88 -15.47 5.91
C GLU A 683 -19.72 -14.67 4.62
N VAL A 684 -20.22 -13.43 4.54
CA VAL A 684 -20.05 -12.58 3.35
C VAL A 684 -18.59 -12.19 3.12
N ALA A 685 -17.84 -11.91 4.19
CA ALA A 685 -16.42 -11.60 4.07
C ALA A 685 -15.63 -12.81 3.56
N LEU A 686 -15.93 -14.02 4.06
CA LEU A 686 -15.30 -15.25 3.59
C LEU A 686 -15.65 -15.58 2.14
N ILE A 687 -16.90 -15.39 1.72
CA ILE A 687 -17.33 -15.57 0.32
C ILE A 687 -16.63 -14.54 -0.57
N GLY A 688 -16.57 -13.28 -0.13
CA GLY A 688 -15.99 -12.17 -0.87
C GLY A 688 -14.49 -12.31 -1.10
N LEU A 689 -13.75 -12.59 -0.03
CA LEU A 689 -12.32 -12.90 -0.08
C LEU A 689 -12.05 -14.20 -0.86
N GLY A 690 -12.98 -15.15 -0.77
CA GLY A 690 -12.99 -16.49 -1.36
C GLY A 690 -13.18 -16.58 -2.88
N HIS A 691 -13.70 -15.52 -3.48
CA HIS A 691 -14.13 -15.50 -4.87
C HIS A 691 -12.93 -15.45 -5.82
N GLN A 692 -12.97 -16.24 -6.90
CA GLN A 692 -11.98 -16.12 -7.97
C GLN A 692 -12.19 -14.78 -8.68
N GLN A 693 -11.11 -14.01 -8.85
CA GLN A 693 -11.10 -12.78 -9.63
C GLN A 693 -9.77 -12.67 -10.40
N LEU A 694 -9.81 -12.01 -11.56
CA LEU A 694 -8.59 -11.69 -12.30
C LEU A 694 -7.81 -10.58 -11.59
N MET A 695 -6.49 -10.58 -11.73
CA MET A 695 -5.67 -9.47 -11.26
C MET A 695 -6.10 -8.16 -11.95
N PRO A 696 -6.44 -7.09 -11.21
CA PRO A 696 -6.78 -5.80 -11.81
C PRO A 696 -5.65 -5.23 -12.67
N THR A 697 -6.02 -4.45 -13.69
CA THR A 697 -5.06 -3.77 -14.56
C THR A 697 -4.55 -2.48 -13.89
N GLY A 698 -3.25 -2.24 -13.99
CA GLY A 698 -2.62 -1.03 -13.44
C GLY A 698 -2.15 -1.17 -11.98
N LEU A 699 -1.12 -0.39 -11.63
CA LEU A 699 -0.45 -0.49 -10.33
C LEU A 699 -1.39 -0.12 -9.18
N TYR A 700 -2.13 0.99 -9.32
CA TYR A 700 -3.02 1.47 -8.27
C TYR A 700 -4.16 0.48 -7.96
N ALA A 701 -4.77 -0.12 -8.98
CA ALA A 701 -5.86 -1.06 -8.80
C ALA A 701 -5.38 -2.35 -8.11
N GLN A 702 -4.19 -2.84 -8.47
CA GLN A 702 -3.54 -3.99 -7.80
C GLN A 702 -3.24 -3.68 -6.33
N GLU A 703 -2.61 -2.54 -6.03
CA GLU A 703 -2.33 -2.15 -4.65
C GLU A 703 -3.61 -1.93 -3.83
N LYS A 704 -4.66 -1.36 -4.44
CA LYS A 704 -5.96 -1.16 -3.80
C LYS A 704 -6.61 -2.48 -3.45
N ALA A 705 -6.54 -3.49 -4.33
CA ALA A 705 -7.03 -4.84 -4.04
C ALA A 705 -6.31 -5.44 -2.82
N CYS A 706 -4.97 -5.42 -2.80
CA CYS A 706 -4.18 -5.91 -1.66
C CYS A 706 -4.54 -5.15 -0.36
N LYS A 707 -4.58 -3.81 -0.41
CA LYS A 707 -4.91 -2.97 0.76
C LYS A 707 -6.34 -3.21 1.26
N GLN A 708 -7.30 -3.48 0.39
CA GLN A 708 -8.68 -3.81 0.79
C GLN A 708 -8.78 -5.21 1.38
N GLU A 709 -8.08 -6.20 0.83
CA GLU A 709 -7.96 -7.55 1.40
C GLU A 709 -7.42 -7.48 2.84
N ASP A 710 -6.27 -6.83 3.02
CA ASP A 710 -5.61 -6.68 4.33
C ASP A 710 -6.51 -5.99 5.35
N LYS A 711 -7.20 -4.91 4.95
CA LYS A 711 -8.15 -4.18 5.82
C LYS A 711 -9.32 -5.06 6.25
N LEU A 712 -9.87 -5.88 5.35
CA LEU A 712 -10.98 -6.77 5.67
C LEU A 712 -10.52 -7.91 6.58
N ILE A 713 -9.35 -8.50 6.32
CA ILE A 713 -8.75 -9.53 7.19
C ILE A 713 -8.46 -8.98 8.59
N ALA A 714 -7.95 -7.76 8.70
CA ALA A 714 -7.73 -7.11 9.99
C ALA A 714 -9.03 -6.96 10.79
N LYS A 715 -10.13 -6.55 10.14
CA LYS A 715 -11.47 -6.51 10.77
C LYS A 715 -11.96 -7.89 11.22
N LEU A 716 -11.68 -8.94 10.44
CA LEU A 716 -12.03 -10.31 10.81
C LEU A 716 -11.24 -10.82 12.02
N GLN A 717 -9.96 -10.42 12.15
CA GLN A 717 -9.12 -10.77 13.31
C GLN A 717 -9.59 -10.11 14.62
N GLU A 718 -10.39 -9.04 14.55
CA GLU A 718 -11.01 -8.43 15.74
C GLU A 718 -12.20 -9.23 16.29
N ILE A 719 -12.74 -10.19 15.51
CA ILE A 719 -13.87 -11.02 15.91
C ILE A 719 -13.36 -12.26 16.67
N GLU A 720 -13.81 -12.41 17.92
CA GLU A 720 -13.58 -13.63 18.69
C GLU A 720 -14.47 -14.77 18.16
N LEU A 721 -13.85 -15.88 17.73
CA LEU A 721 -14.55 -17.00 17.12
C LEU A 721 -15.15 -17.94 18.18
N ASP A 722 -16.47 -17.99 18.24
CA ASP A 722 -17.21 -18.98 19.03
C ASP A 722 -17.46 -20.28 18.23
N THR A 723 -18.12 -21.26 18.84
CA THR A 723 -18.41 -22.55 18.17
C THR A 723 -19.25 -22.41 16.90
N THR A 724 -20.13 -21.41 16.83
CA THR A 724 -21.00 -21.18 15.65
C THR A 724 -20.22 -20.58 14.49
N LEU A 725 -19.38 -19.57 14.76
CA LEU A 725 -18.51 -18.93 13.78
C LEU A 725 -17.43 -19.89 13.26
N VAL A 726 -16.86 -20.75 14.13
CA VAL A 726 -15.93 -21.82 13.70
C VAL A 726 -16.62 -22.81 12.76
N ALA A 727 -17.88 -23.19 13.01
CA ALA A 727 -18.63 -24.06 12.12
C ALA A 727 -18.84 -23.44 10.73
N ILE A 728 -19.11 -22.13 10.66
CA ILE A 728 -19.21 -21.38 9.40
C ILE A 728 -17.87 -21.32 8.69
N LEU A 729 -16.79 -21.03 9.41
CA LEU A 729 -15.43 -21.00 8.87
C LEU A 729 -15.06 -22.34 8.22
N ARG A 730 -15.33 -23.46 8.90
CA ARG A 730 -15.12 -24.82 8.39
C ARG A 730 -15.95 -25.09 7.14
N LYS A 731 -17.25 -24.77 7.19
CA LYS A 731 -18.16 -24.94 6.06
C LYS A 731 -17.68 -24.15 4.84
N GLN A 732 -17.33 -22.89 5.01
CA GLN A 732 -16.85 -22.04 3.92
C GLN A 732 -15.51 -22.51 3.37
N ALA A 733 -14.56 -22.93 4.21
CA ALA A 733 -13.29 -23.50 3.75
C ALA A 733 -13.49 -24.74 2.85
N VAL A 734 -14.45 -25.63 3.18
CA VAL A 734 -14.80 -26.77 2.33
C VAL A 734 -15.42 -26.30 1.01
N LEU A 735 -16.37 -25.36 1.06
CA LEU A 735 -17.01 -24.81 -0.15
C LEU A 735 -15.99 -24.18 -1.11
N LEU A 736 -14.98 -23.47 -0.58
CA LEU A 736 -13.93 -22.85 -1.38
C LEU A 736 -13.03 -23.89 -2.05
N LEU A 737 -12.62 -24.94 -1.33
CA LEU A 737 -11.79 -26.01 -1.89
C LEU A 737 -12.50 -26.79 -3.02
N GLU A 738 -13.83 -26.90 -2.93
CA GLU A 738 -14.69 -27.63 -3.86
C GLU A 738 -15.40 -26.74 -4.89
N GLY A 739 -15.17 -25.43 -4.85
CA GLY A 739 -15.88 -24.41 -5.66
C GLY A 739 -15.47 -24.33 -7.13
N GLY A 740 -14.54 -25.18 -7.59
CA GLY A 740 -14.07 -25.21 -8.98
C GLY A 740 -13.51 -23.86 -9.46
N PRO A 741 -13.71 -23.46 -10.72
CA PRO A 741 -13.11 -22.24 -11.28
C PRO A 741 -13.68 -20.94 -10.67
N THR A 742 -14.78 -21.01 -9.92
CA THR A 742 -15.43 -19.82 -9.32
C THR A 742 -14.88 -19.43 -7.94
N SER A 743 -14.06 -20.31 -7.33
CA SER A 743 -13.36 -20.03 -6.08
C SER A 743 -11.86 -19.98 -6.31
N GLY A 744 -11.16 -19.02 -5.71
CA GLY A 744 -9.72 -18.91 -5.86
C GLY A 744 -8.93 -20.06 -5.19
N LEU A 745 -9.59 -20.89 -4.36
CA LEU A 745 -9.02 -22.15 -3.82
C LEU A 745 -9.47 -23.40 -4.60
N GLY A 746 -10.26 -23.27 -5.65
CA GLY A 746 -10.79 -24.40 -6.40
C GLY A 746 -9.75 -25.10 -7.28
N LEU A 747 -10.20 -26.17 -7.95
CA LEU A 747 -9.43 -26.88 -8.97
C LEU A 747 -9.72 -26.23 -10.34
N GLY A 748 -8.68 -25.82 -11.08
CA GLY A 748 -8.83 -25.14 -12.38
C GLY A 748 -9.05 -23.62 -12.28
N VAL A 749 -8.31 -22.95 -11.40
CA VAL A 749 -8.31 -21.48 -11.28
C VAL A 749 -7.62 -20.87 -12.51
N HIS A 750 -8.13 -19.74 -13.02
CA HIS A 750 -7.52 -19.06 -14.17
C HIS A 750 -6.06 -18.67 -13.86
N THR A 751 -5.16 -18.76 -14.84
CA THR A 751 -3.71 -18.51 -14.67
C THR A 751 -3.43 -17.12 -14.11
N GLU A 752 -4.16 -16.11 -14.58
CA GLU A 752 -4.06 -14.71 -14.15
C GLU A 752 -4.93 -14.34 -12.94
N SER A 753 -5.37 -15.33 -12.15
CA SER A 753 -6.20 -15.06 -10.96
C SER A 753 -5.41 -14.43 -9.83
N TYR A 754 -6.04 -13.52 -9.11
CA TYR A 754 -5.51 -12.97 -7.87
C TYR A 754 -5.29 -14.09 -6.82
N PRO A 755 -4.05 -14.29 -6.33
CA PRO A 755 -3.74 -15.35 -5.38
C PRO A 755 -4.15 -14.96 -3.96
N MET A 756 -4.56 -15.95 -3.16
CA MET A 756 -5.23 -15.74 -1.86
C MET A 756 -4.34 -16.11 -0.67
N HIS A 757 -3.06 -15.75 -0.72
CA HIS A 757 -2.08 -16.21 0.27
C HIS A 757 -2.41 -15.72 1.69
N THR A 758 -2.73 -14.42 1.84
CA THR A 758 -3.04 -13.79 3.13
C THR A 758 -4.37 -14.31 3.69
N PHE A 759 -5.41 -14.38 2.86
CA PHE A 759 -6.68 -14.96 3.25
C PHE A 759 -6.55 -16.45 3.66
N ALA A 760 -5.80 -17.26 2.92
CA ALA A 760 -5.57 -18.66 3.29
C ALA A 760 -4.77 -18.81 4.57
N GLN A 761 -3.83 -17.91 4.85
CA GLN A 761 -3.13 -17.86 6.14
C GLN A 761 -4.09 -17.56 7.29
N TYR A 762 -5.01 -16.61 7.11
CA TYR A 762 -6.07 -16.32 8.09
C TYR A 762 -6.95 -17.56 8.33
N LEU A 763 -7.40 -18.24 7.28
CA LEU A 763 -8.17 -19.48 7.41
C LEU A 763 -7.38 -20.57 8.14
N PHE A 764 -6.09 -20.75 7.79
CA PHE A 764 -5.22 -21.74 8.40
C PHE A 764 -5.08 -21.53 9.92
N LEU A 765 -4.73 -20.32 10.35
CA LEU A 765 -4.50 -19.98 11.76
C LEU A 765 -5.77 -20.14 12.61
N ASN A 766 -6.94 -19.85 12.04
CA ASN A 766 -8.22 -19.98 12.74
C ASN A 766 -8.82 -21.40 12.68
N LEU A 767 -8.37 -22.26 11.77
CA LEU A 767 -8.84 -23.65 11.64
C LEU A 767 -7.92 -24.67 12.30
N ILE A 768 -6.63 -24.39 12.44
CA ILE A 768 -5.62 -25.39 12.87
C ILE A 768 -5.94 -26.07 14.20
N ASN A 769 -6.55 -25.33 15.15
CA ASN A 769 -6.92 -25.84 16.47
C ASN A 769 -8.23 -26.66 16.47
N TYR A 770 -9.00 -26.64 15.37
CA TYR A 770 -10.31 -27.28 15.27
C TYR A 770 -10.37 -28.40 14.23
N ASP A 771 -9.69 -28.23 13.09
CA ASP A 771 -9.66 -29.18 11.98
C ASP A 771 -8.31 -29.12 11.25
N HIS A 772 -7.35 -29.90 11.75
CA HIS A 772 -5.97 -29.91 11.26
C HIS A 772 -5.88 -30.29 9.78
N ALA A 773 -6.64 -31.29 9.35
CA ALA A 773 -6.61 -31.77 7.97
C ALA A 773 -7.17 -30.74 6.98
N LEU A 774 -8.28 -30.08 7.34
CA LEU A 774 -8.86 -29.02 6.52
C LEU A 774 -7.93 -27.80 6.43
N ALA A 775 -7.33 -27.39 7.55
CA ALA A 775 -6.41 -26.25 7.58
C ALA A 775 -5.24 -26.45 6.61
N PHE A 776 -4.54 -27.58 6.70
CA PHE A 776 -3.43 -27.87 5.79
C PHE A 776 -3.87 -28.00 4.33
N ARG A 777 -5.05 -28.57 4.04
CA ARG A 777 -5.59 -28.59 2.66
C ARG A 777 -5.80 -27.18 2.09
N VAL A 778 -6.33 -26.25 2.89
CA VAL A 778 -6.49 -24.84 2.48
C VAL A 778 -5.14 -24.19 2.22
N GLY A 779 -4.20 -24.31 3.17
CA GLY A 779 -2.88 -23.72 3.05
C GLY A 779 -2.11 -24.23 1.83
N LEU A 780 -2.01 -25.55 1.66
CA LEU A 780 -1.32 -26.17 0.53
C LEU A 780 -1.94 -25.77 -0.81
N ARG A 781 -3.27 -25.72 -0.88
CA ARG A 781 -4.00 -25.32 -2.09
C ARG A 781 -3.74 -23.85 -2.47
N ALA A 782 -3.58 -22.98 -1.48
CA ALA A 782 -3.34 -21.57 -1.68
C ALA A 782 -1.87 -21.21 -1.98
N MET A 783 -0.91 -22.14 -1.78
CA MET A 783 0.49 -21.89 -2.15
C MET A 783 0.73 -21.90 -3.65
N ARG A 784 -0.20 -22.44 -4.45
CA ARG A 784 -0.14 -22.42 -5.92
C ARG A 784 -0.06 -20.99 -6.45
N LEU A 785 0.72 -20.80 -7.50
CA LEU A 785 0.81 -19.52 -8.22
C LEU A 785 0.72 -19.79 -9.73
N PRO A 786 -0.49 -20.07 -10.25
CA PRO A 786 -0.69 -20.65 -11.58
C PRO A 786 -0.09 -19.85 -12.75
N ILE A 787 0.12 -18.54 -12.60
CA ILE A 787 0.76 -17.69 -13.61
C ILE A 787 2.21 -18.12 -13.93
N LEU A 788 2.88 -18.80 -13.00
CA LEU A 788 4.27 -19.27 -13.16
C LEU A 788 4.37 -20.78 -13.44
N GLU A 789 3.25 -21.51 -13.49
CA GLU A 789 3.22 -22.99 -13.58
C GLU A 789 3.31 -23.54 -15.03
N HIS A 790 3.41 -22.68 -16.05
CA HIS A 790 3.41 -23.07 -17.48
C HIS A 790 4.61 -22.54 -18.29
N GLU A 791 5.84 -22.89 -17.91
CA GLU A 791 7.01 -22.69 -18.80
C GLU A 791 7.60 -23.99 -19.38
N ASP A 792 7.17 -25.19 -18.94
CA ASP A 792 7.98 -26.40 -19.17
C ASP A 792 7.45 -27.46 -20.17
N GLU A 793 6.26 -27.35 -20.78
CA GLU A 793 5.73 -28.46 -21.61
C GLU A 793 5.64 -28.25 -23.13
N ASP A 794 5.87 -27.05 -23.69
CA ASP A 794 5.68 -26.81 -25.15
C ASP A 794 6.89 -26.17 -25.88
N LEU A 795 8.13 -26.40 -25.41
CA LEU A 795 9.34 -25.79 -25.99
C LEU A 795 10.08 -26.63 -27.06
N ASP A 796 9.46 -27.67 -27.63
CA ASP A 796 10.14 -28.53 -28.63
C ASP A 796 9.78 -28.24 -30.10
N VAL A 797 8.98 -27.22 -30.45
CA VAL A 797 8.57 -27.01 -31.87
C VAL A 797 8.92 -25.64 -32.49
N VAL A 798 9.39 -24.62 -31.76
CA VAL A 798 9.65 -23.30 -32.39
C VAL A 798 10.98 -22.67 -32.01
N ASN A 799 12.08 -23.33 -32.39
CA ASN A 799 13.37 -22.65 -32.52
C ASN A 799 13.36 -21.79 -33.79
N ASN A 800 12.85 -20.55 -33.72
CA ASN A 800 13.33 -19.37 -34.47
C ASN A 800 12.53 -18.06 -34.30
N MET A 801 11.82 -17.82 -33.19
CA MET A 801 11.28 -16.47 -32.90
C MET A 801 11.27 -16.15 -31.41
N ALA A 802 12.29 -15.42 -30.94
CA ALA A 802 12.20 -14.56 -29.76
C ALA A 802 12.81 -13.21 -30.14
N PRO A 803 12.02 -12.11 -30.13
CA PRO A 803 11.64 -11.44 -28.89
C PRO A 803 10.16 -10.95 -28.86
N VAL A 804 9.22 -11.67 -29.47
CA VAL A 804 7.80 -11.22 -29.55
C VAL A 804 6.92 -11.82 -28.42
N VAL A 805 7.34 -12.91 -27.77
CA VAL A 805 6.50 -13.64 -26.79
C VAL A 805 6.51 -13.03 -25.39
N LEU A 806 7.54 -12.26 -25.02
CA LEU A 806 7.63 -11.55 -23.72
C LEU A 806 6.64 -10.37 -23.57
N HIS A 807 5.88 -10.03 -24.62
CA HIS A 807 4.89 -8.96 -24.59
C HIS A 807 3.46 -9.42 -24.26
N ARG A 808 3.22 -10.72 -23.98
CA ARG A 808 1.89 -11.26 -23.64
C ARG A 808 1.68 -11.62 -22.17
N ILE A 809 2.67 -11.46 -21.29
CA ILE A 809 2.48 -11.72 -19.85
C ILE A 809 1.90 -10.45 -19.20
N PRO A 810 0.78 -10.53 -18.46
CA PRO A 810 0.26 -9.39 -17.71
C PRO A 810 1.31 -8.85 -16.74
N ARG A 811 1.52 -7.53 -16.73
CA ARG A 811 2.46 -6.92 -15.77
C ARG A 811 1.82 -6.88 -14.38
N TRP A 812 2.18 -7.83 -13.53
CA TRP A 812 1.85 -7.83 -12.11
C TRP A 812 2.89 -6.99 -11.36
N PHE A 813 2.59 -5.71 -11.15
CA PHE A 813 3.50 -4.78 -10.47
C PHE A 813 3.71 -5.16 -9.00
N VAL A 814 2.70 -5.80 -8.40
CA VAL A 814 2.72 -6.27 -7.00
C VAL A 814 3.25 -7.71 -6.85
N LEU A 815 3.85 -8.31 -7.90
CA LEU A 815 4.32 -9.70 -7.86
C LEU A 815 5.28 -9.96 -6.69
N GLY A 816 6.24 -9.07 -6.44
CA GLY A 816 7.16 -9.24 -5.31
C GLY A 816 6.48 -9.20 -3.93
N HIS A 817 5.37 -8.48 -3.80
CA HIS A 817 4.55 -8.48 -2.58
C HIS A 817 3.78 -9.81 -2.42
N ILE A 818 3.20 -10.30 -3.52
CA ILE A 818 2.51 -11.60 -3.57
C ILE A 818 3.46 -12.75 -3.23
N GLU A 819 4.66 -12.79 -3.83
CA GLU A 819 5.67 -13.81 -3.53
C GLU A 819 6.10 -13.76 -2.04
N ALA A 820 6.13 -12.58 -1.43
CA ALA A 820 6.41 -12.43 0.00
C ALA A 820 5.26 -12.99 0.86
N GLN A 821 4.00 -12.77 0.48
CA GLN A 821 2.83 -13.36 1.15
C GLN A 821 2.80 -14.89 0.97
N GLN A 822 3.14 -15.40 -0.22
CA GLN A 822 3.29 -16.84 -0.49
C GLN A 822 4.33 -17.48 0.44
N CYS A 823 5.50 -16.84 0.58
CA CYS A 823 6.54 -17.28 1.50
C CYS A 823 6.08 -17.25 2.96
N GLN A 824 5.32 -16.24 3.36
CA GLN A 824 4.79 -16.11 4.72
C GLN A 824 3.77 -17.22 5.04
N LEU A 825 2.90 -17.55 4.08
CA LEU A 825 1.99 -18.70 4.17
C LEU A 825 2.79 -20.00 4.34
N ALA A 826 3.78 -20.26 3.47
CA ALA A 826 4.61 -21.46 3.54
C ALA A 826 5.35 -21.57 4.89
N SER A 827 5.92 -20.48 5.39
CA SER A 827 6.57 -20.43 6.70
C SER A 827 5.61 -20.77 7.85
N THR A 828 4.36 -20.28 7.77
CA THR A 828 3.31 -20.56 8.75
C THR A 828 2.94 -22.05 8.75
N LEU A 829 2.84 -22.67 7.57
CA LEU A 829 2.59 -24.11 7.43
C LEU A 829 3.75 -24.93 8.01
N LEU A 830 5.00 -24.59 7.70
CA LEU A 830 6.19 -25.28 8.22
C LEU A 830 6.26 -25.21 9.76
N ALA A 831 5.96 -24.05 10.35
CA ALA A 831 5.99 -23.86 11.80
C ALA A 831 5.01 -24.78 12.54
N HIS A 832 3.84 -25.05 11.95
CA HIS A 832 2.81 -25.92 12.51
C HIS A 832 2.98 -27.40 12.11
N ALA A 833 3.70 -27.69 11.02
CA ALA A 833 4.03 -29.06 10.61
C ALA A 833 5.24 -29.67 11.35
N LYS A 834 5.92 -28.93 12.23
CA LYS A 834 7.18 -29.35 12.87
C LYS A 834 7.11 -30.70 13.61
N SER A 835 5.94 -31.09 14.09
CA SER A 835 5.71 -32.35 14.83
C SER A 835 5.18 -33.50 13.96
N ASP A 836 4.77 -33.23 12.72
CA ASP A 836 4.25 -34.26 11.80
C ASP A 836 5.12 -34.36 10.55
N HIS A 837 5.91 -35.43 10.49
CA HIS A 837 6.85 -35.67 9.40
C HIS A 837 6.19 -35.78 8.02
N ARG A 838 4.98 -36.35 7.93
CA ARG A 838 4.29 -36.52 6.64
C ARG A 838 3.82 -35.17 6.11
N GLN A 839 3.23 -34.36 6.99
CA GLN A 839 2.76 -33.03 6.61
C GLN A 839 3.92 -32.10 6.29
N LEU A 840 5.01 -32.18 7.06
CA LEU A 840 6.23 -31.42 6.77
C LEU A 840 6.73 -31.71 5.36
N ARG A 841 6.78 -32.99 4.97
CA ARG A 841 7.18 -33.41 3.63
C ARG A 841 6.25 -32.84 2.54
N THR A 842 4.94 -32.92 2.73
CA THR A 842 3.97 -32.37 1.76
C THR A 842 4.10 -30.84 1.62
N VAL A 843 4.35 -30.12 2.72
CA VAL A 843 4.58 -28.67 2.67
C VAL A 843 5.86 -28.34 1.90
N LEU A 844 6.93 -29.13 2.08
CA LEU A 844 8.19 -28.93 1.35
C LEU A 844 8.02 -29.22 -0.15
N GLU A 845 7.44 -30.36 -0.50
CA GLU A 845 7.17 -30.72 -1.90
C GLU A 845 6.34 -29.61 -2.58
N SER A 846 5.34 -29.07 -1.88
CA SER A 846 4.53 -27.98 -2.42
C SER A 846 5.28 -26.64 -2.49
N ALA A 847 6.15 -26.32 -1.52
CA ALA A 847 6.97 -25.12 -1.55
C ALA A 847 8.00 -25.17 -2.69
N GLU A 848 8.61 -26.32 -2.94
CA GLU A 848 9.55 -26.54 -4.06
C GLU A 848 8.89 -26.42 -5.42
N MET A 849 7.61 -26.84 -5.52
CA MET A 849 6.85 -26.79 -6.77
C MET A 849 6.32 -25.39 -7.11
N HIS A 850 5.88 -24.60 -6.13
CA HIS A 850 5.14 -23.35 -6.39
C HIS A 850 5.93 -22.06 -6.09
N ILE A 851 7.05 -22.11 -5.34
CA ILE A 851 7.85 -20.92 -5.02
C ILE A 851 9.02 -20.82 -6.01
N HIS A 852 8.85 -20.00 -7.04
CA HIS A 852 9.86 -19.81 -8.10
C HIS A 852 10.91 -18.72 -7.76
N SER A 853 10.65 -17.91 -6.73
CA SER A 853 11.56 -16.82 -6.31
C SER A 853 12.68 -17.34 -5.41
N SER A 854 13.90 -17.43 -5.96
CA SER A 854 15.08 -17.90 -5.20
C SER A 854 15.36 -17.12 -3.91
N SER A 855 15.00 -15.83 -3.87
CA SER A 855 15.15 -14.99 -2.67
C SER A 855 14.13 -15.32 -1.59
N GLN A 856 12.87 -15.59 -1.96
CA GLN A 856 11.83 -15.98 -1.02
C GLN A 856 12.03 -17.43 -0.54
N LEU A 857 12.43 -18.34 -1.42
CA LEU A 857 12.76 -19.71 -1.05
C LEU A 857 13.95 -19.77 -0.07
N PHE A 858 14.95 -18.91 -0.28
CA PHE A 858 16.07 -18.77 0.67
C PHE A 858 15.61 -18.23 2.03
N LYS A 859 14.72 -17.21 2.04
CA LYS A 859 14.13 -16.69 3.27
C LYS A 859 13.32 -17.78 4.01
N LEU A 860 12.55 -18.58 3.28
CA LEU A 860 11.82 -19.72 3.84
C LEU A 860 12.77 -20.74 4.48
N ALA A 861 13.89 -21.06 3.82
CA ALA A 861 14.92 -21.95 4.36
C ALA A 861 15.54 -21.40 5.65
N GLN A 862 15.78 -20.08 5.72
CA GLN A 862 16.28 -19.41 6.93
C GLN A 862 15.27 -19.46 8.09
N GLU A 863 13.99 -19.22 7.83
CA GLU A 863 12.94 -19.33 8.86
C GLU A 863 12.77 -20.79 9.32
N ALA A 864 12.80 -21.76 8.40
CA ALA A 864 12.76 -23.19 8.75
C ALA A 864 13.94 -23.60 9.63
N PHE A 865 15.15 -23.12 9.32
CA PHE A 865 16.34 -23.35 10.13
C PHE A 865 16.19 -22.76 11.54
N LYS A 866 15.70 -21.52 11.64
CA LYS A 866 15.43 -20.86 12.93
C LYS A 866 14.40 -21.63 13.77
N ILE A 867 13.36 -22.18 13.15
CA ILE A 867 12.38 -23.05 13.81
C ILE A 867 13.03 -24.36 14.27
N ALA A 868 13.97 -24.89 13.49
CA ALA A 868 14.65 -26.15 13.79
C ALA A 868 15.68 -26.07 14.92
N THR A 869 16.30 -24.90 15.14
CA THR A 869 17.34 -24.65 16.16
C THR A 869 16.89 -23.63 17.21
N PRO A 870 15.90 -23.95 18.07
CA PRO A 870 15.50 -23.08 19.17
C PRO A 870 16.63 -22.95 20.20
N VAL A 871 16.77 -21.78 20.83
CA VAL A 871 17.85 -21.47 21.78
C VAL A 871 17.77 -22.34 23.05
N ASP A 872 16.56 -22.70 23.47
CA ASP A 872 16.29 -23.35 24.77
C ASP A 872 15.72 -24.78 24.65
N SER A 873 15.66 -25.37 23.45
CA SER A 873 15.03 -26.69 23.22
C SER A 873 15.87 -27.59 22.30
N HIS A 874 15.58 -28.90 22.31
CA HIS A 874 16.21 -29.87 21.42
C HIS A 874 15.97 -29.52 19.95
N LYS A 875 16.98 -29.78 19.10
CA LYS A 875 16.93 -29.55 17.66
C LYS A 875 15.86 -30.42 17.00
N HIS A 876 15.02 -29.82 16.16
CA HIS A 876 14.03 -30.55 15.38
C HIS A 876 14.66 -31.07 14.09
N VAL A 877 15.21 -32.29 14.15
CA VAL A 877 15.97 -32.92 13.04
C VAL A 877 15.22 -32.92 11.72
N HIS A 878 13.92 -33.20 11.71
CA HIS A 878 13.13 -33.23 10.47
C HIS A 878 12.97 -31.85 9.83
N VAL A 879 12.77 -30.80 10.62
CA VAL A 879 12.67 -29.42 10.12
C VAL A 879 14.05 -28.89 9.72
N LEU A 880 15.12 -29.35 10.38
CA LEU A 880 16.48 -29.03 9.99
C LEU A 880 16.83 -29.63 8.63
N ASN A 881 16.46 -30.90 8.38
CA ASN A 881 16.59 -31.53 7.08
C ASN A 881 15.75 -30.80 6.02
N ALA A 882 14.54 -30.38 6.36
CA ALA A 882 13.70 -29.56 5.49
C ALA A 882 14.36 -28.24 5.07
N ALA A 883 14.94 -27.51 6.03
CA ALA A 883 15.68 -26.29 5.78
C ALA A 883 16.91 -26.51 4.89
N PHE A 884 17.59 -27.66 5.08
CA PHE A 884 18.71 -28.06 4.26
C PHE A 884 18.31 -28.36 2.81
N GLU A 885 17.25 -29.14 2.58
CA GLU A 885 16.73 -29.43 1.22
C GLU A 885 16.31 -28.16 0.48
N LEU A 886 15.56 -27.26 1.14
CA LEU A 886 15.21 -25.95 0.57
C LEU A 886 16.47 -25.14 0.19
N GLY A 887 17.50 -25.17 1.05
CA GLY A 887 18.79 -24.55 0.78
C GLY A 887 19.51 -25.15 -0.43
N LEU A 888 19.44 -26.47 -0.63
CA LEU A 888 19.98 -27.15 -1.81
C LEU A 888 19.23 -26.72 -3.08
N GLN A 889 17.91 -26.60 -3.03
CA GLN A 889 17.11 -26.15 -4.17
C GLN A 889 17.47 -24.71 -4.56
N VAL A 890 17.63 -23.80 -3.59
CA VAL A 890 18.12 -22.43 -3.83
C VAL A 890 19.48 -22.44 -4.53
N MET A 891 20.40 -23.33 -4.15
CA MET A 891 21.71 -23.44 -4.80
C MET A 891 21.59 -23.86 -6.26
N ARG A 892 20.70 -24.81 -6.57
CA ARG A 892 20.42 -25.27 -7.94
C ARG A 892 19.84 -24.13 -8.80
N MET A 893 18.85 -23.40 -8.28
CA MET A 893 18.22 -22.27 -8.98
C MET A 893 19.19 -21.11 -9.24
N THR A 894 20.14 -20.89 -8.33
CA THR A 894 21.07 -19.76 -8.41
C THR A 894 22.40 -20.08 -9.11
N LEU A 895 22.61 -21.33 -9.55
CA LEU A 895 23.90 -21.75 -10.13
C LEU A 895 24.18 -21.07 -11.47
N THR A 896 23.16 -20.90 -12.29
CA THR A 896 23.25 -20.30 -13.63
C THR A 896 22.84 -18.83 -13.66
N THR A 897 22.18 -18.34 -12.61
CA THR A 897 21.64 -16.97 -12.54
C THR A 897 22.54 -16.06 -11.71
N LEU A 898 22.74 -14.82 -12.18
CA LEU A 898 23.53 -13.81 -11.46
C LEU A 898 22.78 -13.33 -10.21
N ASN A 899 23.17 -13.85 -9.05
CA ASN A 899 22.60 -13.43 -7.76
C ASN A 899 23.68 -12.77 -6.88
N TRP A 900 23.49 -11.49 -6.57
CA TRP A 900 24.44 -10.71 -5.76
C TRP A 900 24.60 -11.24 -4.32
N ARG A 901 23.60 -11.95 -3.79
CA ARG A 901 23.63 -12.61 -2.47
C ARG A 901 24.17 -14.03 -2.49
N ARG A 902 24.54 -14.59 -3.65
CA ARG A 902 24.95 -16.00 -3.78
C ARG A 902 26.04 -16.42 -2.78
N ARG A 903 27.06 -15.58 -2.58
CA ARG A 903 28.14 -15.85 -1.60
C ARG A 903 27.65 -15.98 -0.16
N GLU A 904 26.61 -15.23 0.22
CA GLU A 904 25.99 -15.33 1.55
C GLU A 904 25.20 -16.64 1.66
N MET A 905 24.42 -16.96 0.62
CA MET A 905 23.63 -18.20 0.56
C MET A 905 24.49 -19.46 0.64
N VAL A 906 25.64 -19.49 -0.07
CA VAL A 906 26.61 -20.59 0.00
C VAL A 906 27.16 -20.76 1.42
N ARG A 907 27.57 -19.67 2.08
CA ARG A 907 28.05 -19.73 3.47
C ARG A 907 26.98 -20.22 4.42
N TRP A 908 25.75 -19.72 4.26
CA TRP A 908 24.61 -20.14 5.08
C TRP A 908 24.31 -21.63 4.91
N LEU A 909 24.35 -22.16 3.69
CA LEU A 909 24.12 -23.59 3.44
C LEU A 909 25.17 -24.46 4.14
N VAL A 910 26.44 -24.05 4.14
CA VAL A 910 27.51 -24.78 4.87
C VAL A 910 27.26 -24.76 6.38
N THR A 911 26.82 -23.63 6.93
CA THR A 911 26.40 -23.55 8.35
C THR A 911 25.23 -24.50 8.63
N CYS A 912 24.21 -24.50 7.77
CA CYS A 912 23.05 -25.40 7.89
C CYS A 912 23.47 -26.88 7.85
N ALA A 913 24.32 -27.26 6.89
CA ALA A 913 24.85 -28.61 6.76
C ALA A 913 25.72 -29.03 7.97
N THR A 914 26.43 -28.09 8.59
CA THR A 914 27.19 -28.33 9.82
C THR A 914 26.26 -28.65 10.99
N GLU A 915 25.08 -28.03 11.08
CA GLU A 915 24.09 -28.36 12.10
C GLU A 915 23.37 -29.70 11.84
N VAL A 916 23.16 -30.06 10.56
CA VAL A 916 22.56 -31.36 10.17
C VAL A 916 23.51 -32.53 10.50
N GLY A 917 24.80 -32.38 10.17
CA GLY A 917 25.85 -33.34 10.53
C GLY A 917 26.77 -33.74 9.39
N VAL A 918 27.71 -34.64 9.70
CA VAL A 918 28.80 -35.08 8.80
C VAL A 918 28.31 -35.64 7.46
N ALA A 919 27.19 -36.36 7.45
CA ALA A 919 26.64 -36.94 6.23
C ALA A 919 26.19 -35.85 5.22
N ALA A 920 25.62 -34.75 5.71
CA ALA A 920 25.21 -33.62 4.87
C ALA A 920 26.42 -32.89 4.28
N LEU A 921 27.46 -32.66 5.09
CA LEU A 921 28.73 -32.08 4.62
C LEU A 921 29.39 -32.92 3.53
N THR A 922 29.42 -34.25 3.71
CA THR A 922 29.95 -35.16 2.69
C THR A 922 29.09 -35.13 1.41
N SER A 923 27.76 -35.08 1.55
CA SER A 923 26.84 -35.02 0.40
C SER A 923 27.03 -33.76 -0.45
N ILE A 924 27.12 -32.58 0.17
CA ILE A 924 27.33 -31.32 -0.59
C ILE A 924 28.72 -31.27 -1.26
N MET A 925 29.74 -31.89 -0.67
CA MET A 925 31.06 -31.98 -1.26
C MET A 925 31.11 -32.99 -2.42
N GLN A 926 30.37 -34.09 -2.35
CA GLN A 926 30.29 -35.08 -3.44
C GLN A 926 29.47 -34.57 -4.63
N ASN A 927 28.38 -33.82 -4.37
CA ASN A 927 27.47 -33.29 -5.39
C ASN A 927 27.75 -31.82 -5.76
N TRP A 928 28.96 -31.32 -5.47
CA TRP A 928 29.32 -29.91 -5.61
C TRP A 928 29.04 -29.33 -7.00
N PHE A 929 29.18 -30.12 -8.06
CA PHE A 929 29.05 -29.69 -9.45
C PHE A 929 27.61 -29.28 -9.83
N GLN A 930 26.60 -29.70 -9.04
CA GLN A 930 25.20 -29.30 -9.22
C GLN A 930 24.80 -28.11 -8.34
N LEU A 931 25.67 -27.68 -7.41
CA LEU A 931 25.31 -26.73 -6.34
C LEU A 931 26.20 -25.47 -6.35
N PHE A 932 27.49 -25.60 -6.67
CA PHE A 932 28.49 -24.56 -6.48
C PHE A 932 29.35 -24.35 -7.74
N ALA A 933 29.79 -23.11 -7.94
CA ALA A 933 30.89 -22.84 -8.85
C ALA A 933 32.19 -23.41 -8.27
N PRO A 934 33.18 -23.80 -9.11
CA PRO A 934 34.46 -24.36 -8.64
C PRO A 934 35.15 -23.52 -7.56
N MET A 935 35.13 -22.19 -7.72
CA MET A 935 35.72 -21.24 -6.76
C MET A 935 34.96 -21.21 -5.42
N GLU A 936 33.63 -21.33 -5.46
CA GLU A 936 32.80 -21.35 -4.25
C GLU A 936 33.04 -22.66 -3.47
N ALA A 937 33.04 -23.79 -4.18
CA ALA A 937 33.28 -25.11 -3.61
C ALA A 937 34.65 -25.20 -2.92
N THR A 938 35.70 -24.61 -3.52
CA THR A 938 37.05 -24.66 -2.96
C THR A 938 37.29 -23.63 -1.86
N ALA A 939 37.08 -22.34 -2.13
CA ALA A 939 37.45 -21.30 -1.16
C ALA A 939 36.47 -21.17 0.00
N THR A 940 35.19 -21.47 -0.20
CA THR A 940 34.18 -21.31 0.85
C THR A 940 33.76 -22.63 1.47
N VAL A 941 33.36 -23.63 0.68
CA VAL A 941 32.84 -24.89 1.22
C VAL A 941 33.96 -25.73 1.84
N ALA A 942 34.97 -26.11 1.05
CA ALA A 942 36.06 -26.98 1.53
C ALA A 942 36.88 -26.32 2.66
N THR A 943 37.24 -25.04 2.53
CA THR A 943 37.98 -24.30 3.58
C THR A 943 37.22 -24.23 4.89
N THR A 944 35.90 -23.98 4.85
CA THR A 944 35.08 -23.88 6.07
C THR A 944 34.97 -25.25 6.75
N ILE A 945 34.70 -26.30 5.99
CA ILE A 945 34.57 -27.68 6.51
C ILE A 945 35.89 -28.16 7.15
N MET A 946 37.04 -27.79 6.57
CA MET A 946 38.36 -28.12 7.10
C MET A 946 38.81 -27.21 8.26
N SER A 947 38.00 -26.23 8.67
CA SER A 947 38.36 -25.30 9.74
C SER A 947 38.34 -25.97 11.13
N PRO A 948 39.20 -25.53 12.07
CA PRO A 948 39.15 -26.02 13.44
C PRO A 948 37.81 -25.77 14.16
N ALA A 949 37.08 -24.73 13.75
CA ALA A 949 35.77 -24.39 14.31
C ALA A 949 34.73 -25.49 14.04
N THR A 950 34.70 -26.03 12.81
CA THR A 950 33.78 -27.11 12.43
C THR A 950 34.05 -28.40 13.20
N VAL A 951 35.33 -28.71 13.47
CA VAL A 951 35.73 -29.90 14.25
C VAL A 951 35.20 -29.82 15.68
N ILE A 952 35.30 -28.63 16.30
CA ILE A 952 34.82 -28.38 17.66
C ILE A 952 33.28 -28.43 17.71
N GLN A 953 32.61 -27.80 16.75
CA GLN A 953 31.14 -27.75 16.71
C GLN A 953 30.49 -29.13 16.55
N LEU A 954 31.08 -30.00 15.72
CA LEU A 954 30.55 -31.33 15.44
C LEU A 954 31.05 -32.43 16.39
N ASN A 955 31.97 -32.12 17.32
CA ASN A 955 32.64 -33.11 18.18
C ASN A 955 33.17 -34.32 17.40
N LEU A 956 33.86 -34.06 16.29
CA LEU A 956 34.29 -35.11 15.37
C LEU A 956 35.32 -36.04 15.98
N THR A 957 35.16 -37.34 15.73
CA THR A 957 36.23 -38.31 15.94
C THR A 957 37.37 -38.09 14.94
N TYR A 958 38.59 -38.51 15.30
CA TYR A 958 39.74 -38.44 14.41
C TYR A 958 39.48 -39.09 13.04
N GLN A 959 38.79 -40.24 13.04
CA GLN A 959 38.42 -40.95 11.81
C GLN A 959 37.49 -40.12 10.90
N GLN A 960 36.43 -39.54 11.47
CA GLN A 960 35.49 -38.70 10.71
C GLN A 960 36.15 -37.42 10.18
N GLN A 961 37.06 -36.84 10.96
CA GLN A 961 37.85 -35.68 10.54
C GLN A 961 38.75 -36.04 9.35
N GLU A 962 39.39 -37.20 9.37
CA GLU A 962 40.25 -37.65 8.27
C GLU A 962 39.45 -37.92 6.99
N ASP A 963 38.28 -38.54 7.11
CA ASP A 963 37.40 -38.85 5.97
C ASP A 963 36.82 -37.57 5.32
N LEU A 964 36.40 -36.59 6.13
CA LEU A 964 36.00 -35.27 5.63
C LEU A 964 37.16 -34.55 4.94
N ALA A 965 38.36 -34.62 5.51
CA ALA A 965 39.55 -34.00 4.92
C ALA A 965 39.92 -34.66 3.58
N LYS A 966 39.79 -35.99 3.45
CA LYS A 966 39.96 -36.71 2.17
C LYS A 966 38.93 -36.24 1.14
N CYS A 967 37.66 -36.10 1.52
CA CYS A 967 36.61 -35.63 0.64
C CYS A 967 36.86 -34.19 0.17
N ALA A 968 37.23 -33.28 1.08
CA ALA A 968 37.55 -31.89 0.76
C ALA A 968 38.77 -31.75 -0.16
N ARG A 969 39.82 -32.57 0.02
CA ARG A 969 40.98 -32.60 -0.89
C ARG A 969 40.58 -33.08 -2.29
N ASN A 970 39.82 -34.17 -2.40
CA ASN A 970 39.33 -34.68 -3.69
C ASN A 970 38.46 -33.64 -4.41
N LEU A 971 37.55 -32.98 -3.69
CA LEU A 971 36.77 -31.85 -4.20
C LEU A 971 37.68 -30.75 -4.75
N ALA A 972 38.69 -30.35 -3.97
CA ALA A 972 39.59 -29.27 -4.36
C ALA A 972 40.41 -29.59 -5.62
N LEU A 973 40.86 -30.83 -5.77
CA LEU A 973 41.54 -31.31 -6.97
C LEU A 973 40.60 -31.31 -8.19
N GLN A 974 39.35 -31.76 -8.04
CA GLN A 974 38.38 -31.73 -9.14
C GLN A 974 38.06 -30.30 -9.59
N CYS A 975 37.89 -29.37 -8.65
CA CYS A 975 37.65 -27.96 -8.97
C CYS A 975 38.88 -27.32 -9.63
N ALA A 976 40.09 -27.61 -9.15
CA ALA A 976 41.33 -27.12 -9.77
C ALA A 976 41.53 -27.68 -11.18
N ASN A 977 41.08 -28.90 -11.47
CA ASN A 977 41.12 -29.45 -12.82
C ASN A 977 40.12 -28.77 -13.77
N LYS A 978 38.95 -28.37 -13.25
CA LYS A 978 37.88 -27.72 -14.05
C LYS A 978 38.12 -26.23 -14.29
N ASP A 979 38.57 -25.50 -13.27
CA ASP A 979 38.90 -24.07 -13.34
C ASP A 979 40.22 -23.78 -12.59
N PRO A 980 41.37 -24.13 -13.19
CA PRO A 980 42.67 -23.93 -12.57
C PRO A 980 42.96 -22.47 -12.15
N PRO A 981 42.69 -21.43 -12.97
CA PRO A 981 43.01 -20.04 -12.63
C PRO A 981 42.43 -19.56 -11.31
N SER A 982 41.22 -19.99 -10.96
CA SER A 982 40.53 -19.55 -9.75
C SER A 982 40.85 -20.47 -8.56
N CYS A 983 40.95 -21.79 -8.78
CA CYS A 983 40.93 -22.78 -7.69
C CYS A 983 42.32 -23.28 -7.26
N ALA A 984 43.35 -23.13 -8.09
CA ALA A 984 44.68 -23.71 -7.89
C ALA A 984 45.31 -23.43 -6.51
N LEU A 985 45.33 -22.16 -6.08
CA LEU A 985 45.94 -21.76 -4.81
C LEU A 985 45.20 -22.35 -3.60
N CYS A 986 43.87 -22.40 -3.67
CA CYS A 986 43.04 -23.00 -2.63
C CYS A 986 43.29 -24.51 -2.55
N ALA A 987 43.35 -25.20 -3.69
CA ALA A 987 43.63 -26.63 -3.75
C ALA A 987 45.00 -27.00 -3.17
N LEU A 988 46.03 -26.21 -3.50
CA LEU A 988 47.38 -26.37 -2.93
C LEU A 988 47.37 -26.19 -1.40
N THR A 989 46.63 -25.21 -0.89
CA THR A 989 46.54 -24.94 0.55
C THR A 989 45.80 -26.05 1.30
N LEU A 990 44.68 -26.55 0.75
CA LEU A 990 43.90 -27.62 1.37
C LEU A 990 44.62 -28.97 1.35
N CYS A 991 45.48 -29.20 0.35
CA CYS A 991 46.24 -30.43 0.20
C CYS A 991 47.60 -30.44 0.90
N GLU A 992 48.03 -29.35 1.54
CA GLU A 992 49.39 -29.18 2.09
C GLU A 992 49.84 -30.32 3.03
N LYS A 993 48.90 -30.90 3.80
CA LYS A 993 49.19 -31.98 4.76
C LYS A 993 49.25 -33.38 4.14
N ASP A 994 48.88 -33.53 2.87
CA ASP A 994 48.81 -34.80 2.15
C ASP A 994 49.74 -34.75 0.92
N PRO A 995 50.90 -35.43 0.96
CA PRO A 995 51.94 -35.27 -0.05
C PRO A 995 51.48 -35.73 -1.45
N ILE A 996 50.59 -36.72 -1.52
CA ILE A 996 50.08 -37.23 -2.80
C ILE A 996 49.13 -36.21 -3.41
N ALA A 997 48.13 -35.75 -2.64
CA ALA A 997 47.18 -34.75 -3.11
C ALA A 997 47.85 -33.41 -3.44
N PHE A 998 48.85 -33.00 -2.66
CA PHE A 998 49.62 -31.79 -2.92
C PHE A 998 50.40 -31.88 -4.24
N GLU A 999 51.02 -33.02 -4.52
CA GLU A 999 51.72 -33.24 -5.78
C GLU A 999 50.74 -33.21 -6.97
N THR A 1000 49.59 -33.86 -6.85
CA THR A 1000 48.54 -33.82 -7.89
C THR A 1000 48.06 -32.38 -8.15
N ALA A 1001 47.78 -31.61 -7.09
CA ALA A 1001 47.39 -30.20 -7.22
C ALA A 1001 48.48 -29.38 -7.92
N TYR A 1002 49.76 -29.61 -7.58
CA TYR A 1002 50.89 -28.94 -8.23
C TYR A 1002 51.01 -29.30 -9.72
N GLN A 1003 50.79 -30.56 -10.10
CA GLN A 1003 50.80 -30.96 -11.51
C GLN A 1003 49.67 -30.30 -12.31
N ILE A 1004 48.45 -30.21 -11.76
CA ILE A 1004 47.33 -29.48 -12.39
C ILE A 1004 47.73 -28.02 -12.67
N VAL A 1005 48.42 -27.36 -11.73
CA VAL A 1005 48.93 -25.99 -11.94
C VAL A 1005 49.95 -25.94 -13.07
N ILE A 1006 50.88 -26.89 -13.14
CA ILE A 1006 51.90 -26.92 -14.21
C ILE A 1006 51.27 -27.15 -15.58
N GLU A 1007 50.29 -28.04 -15.69
CA GLU A 1007 49.56 -28.31 -16.93
C GLU A 1007 48.72 -27.12 -17.38
N ALA A 1008 48.08 -26.42 -16.45
CA ALA A 1008 47.27 -25.23 -16.77
C ALA A 1008 48.11 -23.97 -17.04
N ALA A 1009 49.36 -23.92 -16.57
CA ALA A 1009 50.25 -22.77 -16.71
C ALA A 1009 50.62 -22.44 -18.16
N THR A 1010 50.51 -23.41 -19.07
CA THR A 1010 50.87 -23.22 -20.48
C THR A 1010 49.74 -22.65 -21.33
N HIS A 1011 48.48 -22.78 -20.91
CA HIS A 1011 47.32 -22.48 -21.78
C HIS A 1011 46.24 -21.60 -21.14
N VAL A 1012 46.01 -21.70 -19.83
CA VAL A 1012 44.80 -21.12 -19.20
C VAL A 1012 45.13 -20.05 -18.16
N MET A 1013 46.24 -20.19 -17.41
CA MET A 1013 46.58 -19.25 -16.34
C MET A 1013 47.35 -18.02 -16.82
N ASN A 1014 47.03 -16.86 -16.23
CA ASN A 1014 47.77 -15.63 -16.47
C ASN A 1014 49.06 -15.55 -15.62
N SER A 1015 49.97 -14.67 -16.01
CA SER A 1015 51.28 -14.54 -15.37
C SER A 1015 51.23 -14.06 -13.92
N THR A 1016 50.28 -13.18 -13.58
CA THR A 1016 50.05 -12.69 -12.20
C THR A 1016 49.61 -13.83 -11.26
N GLN A 1017 48.69 -14.69 -11.72
CA GLN A 1017 48.24 -15.87 -10.97
C GLN A 1017 49.38 -16.84 -10.75
N LEU A 1018 50.17 -17.13 -11.80
CA LEU A 1018 51.33 -18.01 -11.70
C LEU A 1018 52.38 -17.49 -10.71
N PHE A 1019 52.65 -16.19 -10.69
CA PHE A 1019 53.57 -15.60 -9.71
C PHE A 1019 53.02 -15.63 -8.29
N THR A 1020 51.71 -15.46 -8.11
CA THR A 1020 51.08 -15.60 -6.79
C THR A 1020 51.26 -17.02 -6.25
N ILE A 1021 51.03 -18.03 -7.09
CA ILE A 1021 51.23 -19.44 -6.71
C ILE A 1021 52.72 -19.75 -6.51
N ALA A 1022 53.62 -19.21 -7.34
CA ALA A 1022 55.06 -19.39 -7.20
C ALA A 1022 55.58 -18.80 -5.87
N ARG A 1023 55.12 -17.61 -5.48
CA ARG A 1023 55.45 -17.02 -4.17
C ARG A 1023 54.91 -17.85 -3.00
N TYR A 1024 53.69 -18.36 -3.13
CA TYR A 1024 53.14 -19.29 -2.15
C TYR A 1024 54.05 -20.52 -1.97
N MET A 1025 54.52 -21.11 -3.07
CA MET A 1025 55.45 -22.26 -3.03
C MET A 1025 56.80 -21.92 -2.39
N ASP A 1026 57.33 -20.73 -2.66
CA ASP A 1026 58.59 -20.25 -2.08
C ASP A 1026 58.48 -20.07 -0.57
N HIS A 1027 57.40 -19.40 -0.11
CA HIS A 1027 57.14 -19.19 1.31
C HIS A 1027 56.91 -20.49 2.10
N ARG A 1028 56.44 -21.56 1.44
CA ARG A 1028 56.26 -22.88 2.04
C ARG A 1028 57.51 -23.77 2.01
N GLY A 1029 58.63 -23.25 1.51
CA GLY A 1029 59.91 -23.96 1.51
C GLY A 1029 60.15 -24.85 0.28
N TYR A 1030 59.45 -24.62 -0.83
CA TYR A 1030 59.63 -25.34 -2.10
C TYR A 1030 60.21 -24.46 -3.22
N PRO A 1031 61.44 -23.93 -3.07
CA PRO A 1031 61.97 -22.90 -3.97
C PRO A 1031 62.20 -23.41 -5.40
N HIS A 1032 62.59 -24.68 -5.59
CA HIS A 1032 62.73 -25.27 -6.94
C HIS A 1032 61.38 -25.41 -7.68
N ARG A 1033 60.29 -25.66 -6.95
CA ARG A 1033 58.93 -25.72 -7.52
C ARG A 1033 58.42 -24.32 -7.87
N ALA A 1034 58.65 -23.37 -6.97
CA ALA A 1034 58.39 -21.94 -7.20
C ALA A 1034 59.12 -21.43 -8.46
N TYR A 1035 60.40 -21.78 -8.61
CA TYR A 1035 61.19 -21.41 -9.79
C TYR A 1035 60.64 -21.95 -11.10
N LYS A 1036 60.18 -23.21 -11.13
CA LYS A 1036 59.56 -23.80 -12.32
C LYS A 1036 58.29 -23.04 -12.74
N LEU A 1037 57.45 -22.64 -11.79
CA LEU A 1037 56.27 -21.81 -12.06
C LEU A 1037 56.65 -20.39 -12.49
N ALA A 1038 57.65 -19.78 -11.85
CA ALA A 1038 58.16 -18.46 -12.22
C ALA A 1038 58.72 -18.44 -13.66
N LEU A 1039 59.41 -19.49 -14.10
CA LEU A 1039 59.84 -19.64 -15.49
C LEU A 1039 58.68 -19.67 -16.48
N LEU A 1040 57.59 -20.36 -16.14
CA LEU A 1040 56.39 -20.42 -16.98
C LEU A 1040 55.66 -19.07 -17.00
N ALA A 1041 55.54 -18.39 -15.86
CA ALA A 1041 54.98 -17.05 -15.76
C ALA A 1041 55.77 -16.05 -16.63
N MET A 1042 57.10 -16.13 -16.56
CA MET A 1042 58.00 -15.26 -17.32
C MET A 1042 57.86 -15.40 -18.82
N LYS A 1043 57.43 -16.57 -19.35
CA LYS A 1043 57.17 -16.76 -20.79
C LYS A 1043 55.97 -15.95 -21.28
N ASN A 1044 54.99 -15.69 -20.41
CA ASN A 1044 53.70 -15.09 -20.75
C ASN A 1044 53.60 -13.60 -20.34
N ILE A 1045 54.72 -12.99 -19.93
CA ILE A 1045 54.80 -11.56 -19.61
C ILE A 1045 55.43 -10.84 -20.79
N HIS A 1046 54.92 -9.66 -21.11
CA HIS A 1046 55.59 -8.76 -22.03
C HIS A 1046 55.61 -7.35 -21.43
N LEU A 1047 56.81 -6.80 -21.22
CA LEU A 1047 56.98 -5.45 -20.71
C LEU A 1047 57.55 -4.56 -21.82
N ALA A 1048 56.73 -3.64 -22.30
CA ALA A 1048 57.12 -2.71 -23.36
C ALA A 1048 58.12 -1.66 -22.86
N TYR A 1049 58.81 -1.00 -23.80
CA TYR A 1049 59.89 -0.04 -23.52
C TYR A 1049 59.48 1.18 -22.68
N ASN A 1050 58.18 1.53 -22.64
CA ASN A 1050 57.62 2.70 -21.97
C ASN A 1050 56.89 2.41 -20.65
N GLN A 1051 56.95 1.18 -20.14
CA GLN A 1051 56.22 0.74 -18.94
C GLN A 1051 57.14 0.57 -17.73
N ASP A 1052 57.73 1.65 -17.23
CA ASP A 1052 58.68 1.63 -16.10
C ASP A 1052 58.02 1.55 -14.70
N THR A 1053 56.68 1.56 -14.65
CA THR A 1053 55.86 1.48 -13.42
C THR A 1053 54.89 0.29 -13.41
N HIS A 1054 55.08 -0.67 -14.31
CA HIS A 1054 54.18 -1.82 -14.44
C HIS A 1054 54.21 -2.73 -13.20
N PRO A 1055 53.05 -3.22 -12.70
CA PRO A 1055 52.98 -4.03 -11.48
C PRO A 1055 53.80 -5.32 -11.53
N ALA A 1056 53.94 -5.94 -12.71
CA ALA A 1056 54.74 -7.14 -12.90
C ALA A 1056 56.26 -6.93 -12.68
N ILE A 1057 56.77 -5.69 -12.64
CA ILE A 1057 58.20 -5.42 -12.42
C ILE A 1057 58.68 -6.04 -11.11
N ASN A 1058 57.89 -5.93 -10.03
CA ASN A 1058 58.21 -6.54 -8.75
C ASN A 1058 58.28 -8.07 -8.81
N ASP A 1059 57.40 -8.68 -9.60
CA ASP A 1059 57.36 -10.13 -9.79
C ASP A 1059 58.56 -10.61 -10.62
N ILE A 1060 58.94 -9.85 -11.65
CA ILE A 1060 60.14 -10.10 -12.47
C ILE A 1060 61.39 -10.00 -11.59
N HIS A 1061 61.53 -8.95 -10.78
CA HIS A 1061 62.66 -8.79 -9.86
C HIS A 1061 62.75 -9.95 -8.87
N TRP A 1062 61.61 -10.34 -8.27
CA TRP A 1062 61.55 -11.48 -7.37
C TRP A 1062 61.94 -12.79 -8.07
N ALA A 1063 61.43 -13.05 -9.28
CA ALA A 1063 61.76 -14.25 -10.05
C ALA A 1063 63.26 -14.33 -10.39
N CYS A 1064 63.89 -13.20 -10.71
CA CYS A 1064 65.33 -13.11 -10.91
C CYS A 1064 66.12 -13.38 -9.63
N ALA A 1065 65.67 -12.81 -8.50
CA ALA A 1065 66.28 -13.01 -7.20
C ALA A 1065 66.20 -14.48 -6.75
N LEU A 1066 65.04 -15.13 -6.92
CA LEU A 1066 64.84 -16.56 -6.66
C LEU A 1066 65.73 -17.43 -7.57
N SER A 1067 65.84 -17.08 -8.85
CA SER A 1067 66.72 -17.81 -9.79
C SER A 1067 68.19 -17.67 -9.38
N HIS A 1068 68.59 -16.50 -8.87
CA HIS A 1068 69.94 -16.26 -8.38
C HIS A 1068 70.24 -16.98 -7.06
N SER A 1069 69.26 -17.08 -6.14
CA SER A 1069 69.44 -17.78 -4.87
C SER A 1069 69.55 -19.30 -5.03
N LEU A 1070 68.90 -19.88 -6.05
CA LEU A 1070 68.95 -21.31 -6.35
C LEU A 1070 70.27 -21.75 -7.00
N GLY A 1071 70.86 -20.91 -7.86
CA GLY A 1071 72.14 -21.24 -8.48
C GLY A 1071 72.39 -20.61 -9.85
N LYS A 1072 73.62 -20.78 -10.35
CA LYS A 1072 74.04 -20.22 -11.64
C LYS A 1072 73.28 -20.85 -12.82
N SER A 1073 72.92 -22.12 -12.73
CA SER A 1073 72.18 -22.87 -13.76
C SER A 1073 70.77 -22.29 -13.98
N GLU A 1074 70.07 -22.05 -12.88
CA GLU A 1074 68.70 -21.55 -12.84
C GLU A 1074 68.62 -20.11 -13.36
N LEU A 1075 69.58 -19.27 -12.96
CA LEU A 1075 69.73 -17.93 -13.51
C LEU A 1075 70.04 -17.93 -15.02
N THR A 1076 70.86 -18.89 -15.49
CA THR A 1076 71.22 -19.02 -16.92
C THR A 1076 70.01 -19.34 -17.78
N ASN A 1077 69.04 -20.11 -17.27
CA ASN A 1077 67.80 -20.43 -17.99
C ASN A 1077 66.77 -19.28 -17.96
N MET A 1078 66.79 -18.44 -16.92
CA MET A 1078 65.87 -17.31 -16.77
C MET A 1078 66.22 -16.11 -17.68
N ILE A 1079 67.52 -15.85 -17.87
CA ILE A 1079 68.02 -14.68 -18.62
C ILE A 1079 67.52 -14.61 -20.08
N PRO A 1080 67.53 -15.68 -20.87
CA PRO A 1080 66.99 -15.63 -22.24
C PRO A 1080 65.51 -15.25 -22.29
N LEU A 1081 64.71 -15.69 -21.31
CA LEU A 1081 63.30 -15.33 -21.21
C LEU A 1081 63.11 -13.85 -20.84
N LEU A 1082 63.90 -13.34 -19.88
CA LEU A 1082 63.91 -11.93 -19.51
C LEU A 1082 64.23 -11.03 -20.71
N VAL A 1083 65.30 -11.34 -21.43
CA VAL A 1083 65.76 -10.56 -22.60
C VAL A 1083 64.71 -10.54 -23.71
N LYS A 1084 64.02 -11.66 -23.94
CA LYS A 1084 62.97 -11.75 -24.95
C LYS A 1084 61.74 -10.92 -24.58
N ASN A 1085 61.36 -10.94 -23.31
CA ASN A 1085 60.04 -10.52 -22.86
C ASN A 1085 60.02 -9.13 -22.21
N VAL A 1086 61.16 -8.59 -21.80
CA VAL A 1086 61.28 -7.26 -21.20
C VAL A 1086 62.08 -6.35 -22.13
N GLN A 1087 61.45 -5.27 -22.58
CA GLN A 1087 62.07 -4.25 -23.44
C GLN A 1087 62.34 -2.94 -22.68
N CYS A 1088 61.87 -2.82 -21.43
CA CYS A 1088 62.12 -1.65 -20.60
C CYS A 1088 63.59 -1.62 -20.13
N ALA A 1089 64.35 -0.66 -20.66
CA ALA A 1089 65.78 -0.55 -20.44
C ALA A 1089 66.18 -0.37 -18.95
N ILE A 1090 65.38 0.39 -18.20
CA ILE A 1090 65.63 0.66 -16.76
C ILE A 1090 65.45 -0.62 -15.93
N VAL A 1091 64.44 -1.43 -16.25
CA VAL A 1091 64.16 -2.69 -15.54
C VAL A 1091 65.27 -3.71 -15.82
N LEU A 1092 65.72 -3.84 -17.07
CA LEU A 1092 66.82 -4.74 -17.44
C LEU A 1092 68.14 -4.35 -16.77
N SER A 1093 68.48 -3.04 -16.72
CA SER A 1093 69.71 -2.58 -16.10
C SER A 1093 69.69 -2.69 -14.58
N ASP A 1094 68.53 -2.50 -13.95
CA ASP A 1094 68.39 -2.74 -12.51
C ASP A 1094 68.51 -4.24 -12.17
N ILE A 1095 67.87 -5.13 -12.93
CA ILE A 1095 68.05 -6.59 -12.77
C ILE A 1095 69.52 -6.97 -12.96
N LEU A 1096 70.20 -6.44 -13.98
CA LEU A 1096 71.61 -6.69 -14.24
C LEU A 1096 72.49 -6.32 -13.04
N ARG A 1097 72.25 -5.15 -12.43
CA ARG A 1097 72.97 -4.69 -11.22
C ARG A 1097 72.65 -5.56 -10.00
N ARG A 1098 71.41 -6.00 -9.82
CA ARG A 1098 71.02 -6.88 -8.70
C ARG A 1098 71.60 -8.28 -8.83
N CYS A 1099 71.78 -8.79 -10.05
CA CYS A 1099 72.38 -10.10 -10.29
C CYS A 1099 73.90 -10.14 -10.03
N THR A 1100 74.59 -9.00 -9.87
CA THR A 1100 76.01 -8.96 -9.49
C THR A 1100 76.24 -8.82 -7.99
N LEU A 1101 75.21 -8.49 -7.22
CA LEU A 1101 75.24 -8.46 -5.76
C LEU A 1101 74.99 -9.86 -5.19
N THR A 1102 75.49 -10.16 -3.99
CA THR A 1102 75.22 -11.43 -3.29
C THR A 1102 73.70 -11.63 -3.13
N ALA A 1103 73.19 -12.80 -3.53
CA ALA A 1103 71.75 -13.09 -3.50
C ALA A 1103 71.13 -12.81 -2.10
N PRO A 1104 70.00 -12.09 -2.01
CA PRO A 1104 69.29 -11.90 -0.75
C PRO A 1104 68.77 -13.24 -0.21
N GLY A 1105 69.03 -13.54 1.06
CA GLY A 1105 68.45 -14.71 1.75
C GLY A 1105 69.36 -15.92 1.99
N VAL A 1106 70.66 -15.86 1.67
CA VAL A 1106 71.61 -16.93 2.02
C VAL A 1106 72.00 -16.85 3.50
N ALA A 1107 71.07 -17.17 4.40
CA ALA A 1107 71.37 -17.57 5.77
C ALA A 1107 71.61 -19.09 5.75
N SER A 1108 72.87 -19.46 5.85
CA SER A 1108 73.38 -20.83 5.83
C SER A 1108 72.76 -21.69 6.94
N THR A 1109 71.94 -22.68 6.58
CA THR A 1109 71.77 -23.90 7.36
C THR A 1109 72.44 -25.03 6.59
N GLU A 1110 73.77 -25.07 6.68
CA GLU A 1110 74.62 -26.26 6.70
C GLU A 1110 76.07 -25.86 6.36
N GLY A 1111 76.97 -26.17 7.29
CA GLY A 1111 78.36 -25.75 7.27
C GLY A 1111 79.15 -26.41 6.14
N LYS A 1112 79.46 -25.63 5.09
CA LYS A 1112 80.70 -25.70 4.31
C LYS A 1112 80.85 -24.42 3.50
N ARG A 1113 81.78 -23.55 3.93
CA ARG A 1113 82.12 -22.29 3.27
C ARG A 1113 82.55 -22.55 1.81
N ARG A 1114 81.66 -22.32 0.84
CA ARG A 1114 82.01 -21.99 -0.54
C ARG A 1114 81.75 -20.50 -0.75
N SER A 1115 82.82 -19.72 -0.88
CA SER A 1115 82.79 -18.35 -1.38
C SER A 1115 82.13 -18.34 -2.76
N MET A 1116 80.91 -17.82 -2.86
CA MET A 1116 80.23 -17.59 -4.14
C MET A 1116 80.98 -16.47 -4.86
N LYS A 1117 81.68 -16.81 -5.95
CA LYS A 1117 82.37 -15.82 -6.80
C LYS A 1117 81.35 -14.87 -7.41
N LEU A 1118 81.58 -13.57 -7.27
CA LEU A 1118 80.80 -12.51 -7.93
C LEU A 1118 80.67 -12.82 -9.44
N LEU A 1119 79.45 -12.74 -9.98
CA LEU A 1119 79.21 -12.96 -11.40
C LEU A 1119 79.84 -11.79 -12.19
N SER A 1120 80.68 -12.11 -13.17
CA SER A 1120 81.34 -11.14 -14.05
C SER A 1120 80.43 -10.78 -15.22
N TYR A 1121 80.33 -9.48 -15.53
CA TYR A 1121 79.55 -8.94 -16.65
C TYR A 1121 79.98 -9.51 -18.01
N ASP A 1122 81.25 -9.87 -18.17
CA ASP A 1122 81.83 -10.35 -19.43
C ASP A 1122 81.58 -11.84 -19.71
N LYS A 1123 80.99 -12.57 -18.75
CA LYS A 1123 80.79 -14.02 -18.84
C LYS A 1123 79.30 -14.38 -18.79
N ALA A 1124 78.95 -15.47 -19.47
CA ALA A 1124 77.60 -16.01 -19.42
C ALA A 1124 77.21 -16.37 -17.97
N PRO A 1125 75.98 -16.04 -17.52
CA PRO A 1125 74.86 -15.57 -18.36
C PRO A 1125 74.63 -14.04 -18.41
N LEU A 1126 75.38 -13.22 -17.64
CA LEU A 1126 75.12 -11.77 -17.51
C LEU A 1126 75.46 -10.95 -18.75
N ARG A 1127 76.42 -11.42 -19.56
CA ARG A 1127 76.77 -10.76 -20.82
C ARG A 1127 75.56 -10.55 -21.75
N GLN A 1128 74.69 -11.56 -21.86
CA GLN A 1128 73.50 -11.49 -22.70
C GLN A 1128 72.47 -10.47 -22.18
N LEU A 1129 72.32 -10.39 -20.86
CA LEU A 1129 71.43 -9.40 -20.22
C LEU A 1129 71.99 -7.97 -20.36
N MET A 1130 73.31 -7.83 -20.29
CA MET A 1130 74.00 -6.55 -20.49
C MET A 1130 73.84 -6.03 -21.92
N GLU A 1131 74.11 -6.87 -22.93
CA GLU A 1131 73.90 -6.53 -24.33
C GLU A 1131 72.43 -6.16 -24.61
N ALA A 1132 71.48 -6.91 -24.04
CA ALA A 1132 70.05 -6.60 -24.16
C ALA A 1132 69.65 -5.27 -23.49
N ALA A 1133 70.20 -4.96 -22.31
CA ALA A 1133 69.95 -3.69 -21.63
C ALA A 1133 70.48 -2.49 -22.45
N ILE A 1134 71.67 -2.63 -23.03
CA ILE A 1134 72.28 -1.64 -23.93
C ILE A 1134 71.39 -1.43 -25.17
N CYS A 1135 70.98 -2.50 -25.85
CA CYS A 1135 70.07 -2.41 -27.00
C CYS A 1135 68.71 -1.79 -26.64
N ALA A 1136 68.15 -2.13 -25.47
CA ALA A 1136 66.90 -1.56 -24.99
C ALA A 1136 67.01 -0.05 -24.75
N TYR A 1137 68.14 0.42 -24.19
CA TYR A 1137 68.41 1.86 -24.03
C TYR A 1137 68.52 2.56 -25.38
N ILE A 1138 69.18 1.97 -26.37
CA ILE A 1138 69.27 2.52 -27.75
C ILE A 1138 67.86 2.68 -28.35
N ASN A 1139 67.08 1.60 -28.35
CA ASN A 1139 65.74 1.58 -28.94
C ASN A 1139 64.77 2.55 -28.23
N THR A 1140 64.80 2.57 -26.90
CA THR A 1140 63.97 3.48 -26.09
C THR A 1140 64.38 4.95 -26.31
N THR A 1141 65.68 5.22 -26.49
CA THR A 1141 66.20 6.55 -26.81
C THR A 1141 65.63 7.05 -28.13
N HIS A 1142 65.71 6.25 -29.20
CA HIS A 1142 65.12 6.59 -30.49
C HIS A 1142 63.60 6.80 -30.40
N SER A 1143 62.87 5.94 -29.68
CA SER A 1143 61.41 6.06 -29.52
C SER A 1143 60.98 7.28 -28.68
N LYS A 1144 61.68 7.61 -27.58
CA LYS A 1144 61.37 8.80 -26.78
C LYS A 1144 61.68 10.09 -27.56
N LEU A 1145 62.69 10.10 -28.43
CA LEU A 1145 63.10 11.28 -29.21
C LEU A 1145 62.12 11.71 -30.31
N THR A 1146 61.40 10.76 -30.93
CA THR A 1146 60.45 11.07 -32.02
C THR A 1146 59.36 12.04 -31.57
N HIS A 1147 58.82 11.87 -30.36
CA HIS A 1147 57.70 12.67 -29.84
C HIS A 1147 58.06 13.56 -28.63
N ILE A 1148 59.34 13.75 -28.30
CA ILE A 1148 59.75 14.53 -27.11
C ILE A 1148 59.38 16.03 -27.22
N SER A 1149 58.78 16.56 -26.16
CA SER A 1149 58.46 17.99 -25.98
C SER A 1149 59.40 18.69 -24.98
N PRO A 1150 59.56 20.03 -25.03
CA PRO A 1150 60.50 20.76 -24.16
C PRO A 1150 60.37 20.53 -22.66
N ARG A 1151 59.16 20.28 -22.16
CA ARG A 1151 58.89 19.95 -20.74
C ARG A 1151 59.53 18.63 -20.27
N HIS A 1152 59.79 17.69 -21.17
CA HIS A 1152 60.36 16.37 -20.85
C HIS A 1152 61.87 16.30 -21.09
N TYR A 1153 62.54 17.44 -21.38
CA TYR A 1153 63.97 17.45 -21.63
C TYR A 1153 64.78 17.06 -20.39
N GLY A 1154 64.37 17.49 -19.19
CA GLY A 1154 65.03 17.11 -17.93
C GLY A 1154 65.04 15.58 -17.73
N ASP A 1155 63.85 14.97 -17.71
CA ASP A 1155 63.68 13.52 -17.51
C ASP A 1155 64.40 12.68 -18.58
N PHE A 1156 64.44 13.17 -19.82
CA PHE A 1156 65.15 12.48 -20.90
C PHE A 1156 66.67 12.55 -20.74
N ILE A 1157 67.19 13.68 -20.25
CA ILE A 1157 68.61 13.86 -19.94
C ILE A 1157 69.01 13.01 -18.72
N ASP A 1158 68.13 12.84 -17.72
CA ASP A 1158 68.31 11.89 -16.62
C ASP A 1158 68.28 10.43 -17.09
N PHE A 1159 67.38 10.09 -18.03
CA PHE A 1159 67.31 8.78 -18.66
C PHE A 1159 68.60 8.42 -19.41
N LEU A 1160 69.17 9.35 -20.19
CA LEU A 1160 70.47 9.17 -20.84
C LEU A 1160 71.62 9.04 -19.83
N GLY A 1161 71.49 9.67 -18.66
CA GLY A 1161 72.45 9.50 -17.55
C GLY A 1161 72.51 8.05 -17.08
N LYS A 1162 71.34 7.46 -16.83
CA LYS A 1162 71.21 6.04 -16.47
C LYS A 1162 71.68 5.10 -17.59
N ALA A 1163 71.45 5.48 -18.85
CA ALA A 1163 71.96 4.75 -20.01
C ALA A 1163 73.50 4.74 -20.00
N ARG A 1164 74.15 5.91 -19.84
CA ARG A 1164 75.62 6.02 -19.77
C ARG A 1164 76.21 5.11 -18.70
N GLU A 1165 75.65 5.13 -17.49
CA GLU A 1165 76.09 4.26 -16.40
C GLU A 1165 75.99 2.77 -16.75
N THR A 1166 74.95 2.36 -17.48
CA THR A 1166 74.76 0.96 -17.88
C THR A 1166 75.73 0.56 -19.00
N PHE A 1167 76.00 1.46 -19.95
CA PHE A 1167 76.96 1.21 -21.03
C PHE A 1167 78.40 1.09 -20.48
N SER A 1168 78.76 1.86 -19.46
CA SER A 1168 80.07 1.75 -18.80
C SER A 1168 80.35 0.38 -18.19
N LEU A 1169 79.34 -0.49 -18.01
CA LEU A 1169 79.54 -1.86 -17.53
C LEU A 1169 80.11 -2.80 -18.60
N ALA A 1170 80.01 -2.45 -19.90
CA ALA A 1170 80.56 -3.23 -21.00
C ALA A 1170 81.93 -2.69 -21.44
N HIS A 1171 82.84 -3.58 -21.84
CA HIS A 1171 84.22 -3.25 -22.22
C HIS A 1171 84.31 -2.21 -23.38
N ASP A 1172 83.35 -2.24 -24.30
CA ASP A 1172 83.22 -1.33 -25.46
C ASP A 1172 82.07 -0.33 -25.34
N GLY A 1173 81.36 -0.30 -24.20
CA GLY A 1173 80.12 0.46 -24.07
C GLY A 1173 80.33 1.99 -24.11
N HIS A 1174 81.49 2.51 -23.72
CA HIS A 1174 81.82 3.94 -23.92
C HIS A 1174 81.81 4.34 -25.40
N ILE A 1175 82.25 3.45 -26.29
CA ILE A 1175 82.26 3.69 -27.74
C ILE A 1175 80.82 3.64 -28.28
N GLN A 1176 80.03 2.63 -27.86
CA GLN A 1176 78.64 2.50 -28.27
C GLN A 1176 77.76 3.67 -27.79
N PHE A 1177 77.99 4.19 -26.58
CA PHE A 1177 77.25 5.34 -26.06
C PHE A 1177 77.56 6.62 -26.86
N ASN A 1178 78.84 6.85 -27.19
CA ASN A 1178 79.24 7.98 -28.02
C ASN A 1178 78.63 7.90 -29.42
N GLN A 1179 78.56 6.70 -30.02
CA GLN A 1179 77.88 6.47 -31.30
C GLN A 1179 76.37 6.75 -31.21
N LEU A 1180 75.69 6.39 -30.11
CA LEU A 1180 74.29 6.71 -29.89
C LEU A 1180 74.06 8.23 -29.87
N ILE A 1181 74.89 8.98 -29.14
CA ILE A 1181 74.77 10.45 -29.06
C ILE A 1181 75.06 11.11 -30.43
N GLU A 1182 76.06 10.62 -31.18
CA GLU A 1182 76.35 11.10 -32.54
C GLU A 1182 75.20 10.81 -33.52
N ASN A 1183 74.61 9.61 -33.48
CA ASN A 1183 73.44 9.27 -34.29
C ASN A 1183 72.23 10.17 -33.97
N MET A 1184 72.05 10.55 -32.70
CA MET A 1184 71.01 11.52 -32.30
C MET A 1184 71.25 12.91 -32.88
N LYS A 1185 72.51 13.38 -32.95
CA LYS A 1185 72.87 14.66 -33.61
C LYS A 1185 72.50 14.66 -35.09
N LEU A 1186 72.75 13.55 -35.79
CA LEU A 1186 72.52 13.44 -37.23
C LEU A 1186 71.04 13.29 -37.58
N ALA A 1187 70.30 12.45 -36.85
CA ALA A 1187 68.91 12.11 -37.17
C ALA A 1187 67.89 13.21 -36.78
N TYR A 1188 68.20 14.11 -35.83
CA TYR A 1188 67.20 15.03 -35.25
C TYR A 1188 67.69 16.49 -35.08
N LYS A 1189 68.23 17.08 -36.16
CA LYS A 1189 68.80 18.45 -36.20
C LYS A 1189 67.85 19.59 -35.81
N GLY A 1190 66.53 19.37 -35.75
CA GLY A 1190 65.50 20.40 -35.52
C GLY A 1190 65.31 20.87 -34.06
N LYS A 1191 65.83 20.19 -33.03
CA LYS A 1191 65.56 20.49 -31.61
C LYS A 1191 66.77 21.11 -30.88
N LYS A 1192 67.14 22.35 -31.23
CA LYS A 1192 68.38 23.04 -30.74
C LYS A 1192 68.56 23.07 -29.21
N LYS A 1193 67.49 23.33 -28.43
CA LYS A 1193 67.56 23.40 -26.95
C LYS A 1193 67.89 22.05 -26.30
N LEU A 1194 67.35 20.94 -26.82
CA LEU A 1194 67.66 19.60 -26.32
C LEU A 1194 69.12 19.22 -26.61
N MET A 1195 69.60 19.53 -27.82
CA MET A 1195 70.99 19.25 -28.21
C MET A 1195 72.01 20.04 -27.38
N SER A 1196 71.67 21.26 -26.97
CA SER A 1196 72.49 22.04 -26.03
C SER A 1196 72.63 21.35 -24.67
N LEU A 1197 71.51 20.87 -24.11
CA LEU A 1197 71.50 20.17 -22.81
C LEU A 1197 72.25 18.84 -22.85
N ILE A 1198 72.15 18.08 -23.96
CA ILE A 1198 72.92 16.84 -24.16
C ILE A 1198 74.42 17.15 -24.18
N LYS A 1199 74.83 18.20 -24.93
CA LYS A 1199 76.24 18.62 -25.03
C LYS A 1199 76.79 19.07 -23.67
N GLU A 1200 75.99 19.81 -22.90
CA GLU A 1200 76.35 20.30 -21.57
C GLU A 1200 76.56 19.16 -20.57
N ARG A 1201 75.63 18.19 -20.49
CA ARG A 1201 75.71 17.12 -19.47
C ARG A 1201 76.69 16.00 -19.84
N PHE A 1202 76.75 15.58 -21.11
CA PHE A 1202 77.49 14.36 -21.49
C PHE A 1202 78.84 14.61 -22.14
N GLY A 1203 79.17 15.86 -22.49
CA GLY A 1203 80.47 16.25 -23.00
C GLY A 1203 80.84 15.51 -24.29
N LEU A 1204 80.54 16.13 -25.43
CA LEU A 1204 81.26 15.87 -26.68
C LEU A 1204 82.16 17.05 -26.98
#